data_AF-A0A7V3T4P0-F1
#
_entry.id   AF-A0A7V3T4P0-F1
#
_cell.length_a   1.000
_cell.length_b   1.000
_cell.length_c   1.000
_cell.angle_alpha   90.00
_cell.angle_beta   90.00
_cell.angle_gamma   90.00
#
_symmetry.space_group_name_H-M   'P 1'
#
loop_
_entity.id
_entity.type
_entity.pdbx_description
1 polymer ?
#
loop_
_entity_poly.entity_id
_entity_poly.type
_entity_poly.pdbx_seq_one_letter_code
_entity_poly.pdbx_strand_id
1 'polypeptide(L)'
;MLLVVAGWVGWGWPGLAAPGPVQRYDFQPTNGPVARGFTRVTPGDVYSAATGFGFIRPPASAVDGSRHAWQIFDRLVSVSQAIPASVLSEATVDCVIARGTNSFSFRADVPPGDYDVTIWLGNVTRPLFQIRATINGVPVDVERMDVVISRGRLDMTTLPDGATPGIGNAVPRTVRVSAPEGRIEVTVGMGPNGTNAIYWTYWLDESASQPPQQRTEVLVPGFIAAALQALTLHPAADPPLVAGPTEGTIALGATPTNAVLLQAIARFNAGDMDGARAAFQSLTDPAYRVTRAAGLFWVAGHPATIAGERDLLAETIALLEAELAANPTNWAAEDLLLQARLADDAERYRTLYGYGGTPAAENLGRSCSLVEPFQPGHPYHLKGRILWLRNRGGLDPNRNTISWERAQWLARQLDPAWGGVNPFVRLYATDQWVNDGRLWTFTDWGALAGPGPDWARTLVRTLNAWLDLFEWWAIHRQTAEGDIGGGWTDDVEIVPAFALSAFVLEDASHLASHAALRFADGLWNSSVMDRARGYQAQYGDVEHTAEPSGYGLTIYPLLRPGDPEGLDRILKSAKTFTSLFLTNTPAGHTHFRGNHMSATQIALDPNHRADIPLNGRVTLPFNFLVSYSGNPGIEGPLRAWAEAWADDAARTDKGKPAGVFPNAVWAPTDEIGFPGNPTNWWGANSTYGQFSAFPDYHFHLYAPAAFFFLRTGQARFRAPFDALQSYALAWQAAGRPALGAAPVPGQESIWAGGKLAGQSSLINIVSELARATGRSDWDELLGRFATSYARFLRAPTEANLLNDGMQAVADQLAAKWPYKTTEGVMTDRILLPGWGNVLSYYMGADWMTFFLGFPQHGATWQGTGRFFAVALHQSSTTNLAGTVYLFADAPREVTLKLWLLELGGEYVLEAGPTEALAHAPTTIAQTVGFTLTHRGQGVRFTVPGRTLYALRIRQTAPGTPTAPLRPDVGLAARDITYSAAQGGVTVRVHSLGSVTASNVVLRLHAGAGPQAPVLWETNLPPIPAPLDLVPRWLDVFVPFNPPQLPMELTAMLDPADTLLEVTEQNNTATAVIGGLAPEYPPPMLTGLVPTEVLAGGQVTVLGRNFRPGLIPLQAQSPAPYLSVAFVDESHAVLTVAPTAPDGIALVSVANPDGRQSNVLPLRVRVPARLTVPPQTGATIATEGFRFSLTGSLNQIYLIEHSPDLEHWQPLSTNQFLGAPVELLDRSATNASMRFYRARSLD
;
A
#
# COMPACT_ATOMS: atom_id res chain seq x y z
N MET A 1 52.57 20.26 65.42
CA MET A 1 53.71 21.15 65.72
C MET A 1 54.98 20.38 65.35
N LEU A 2 55.83 20.95 64.47
CA LEU A 2 57.13 20.44 64.00
C LEU A 2 57.21 19.06 63.28
N LEU A 3 57.86 19.10 62.10
CA LEU A 3 58.99 18.29 61.57
C LEU A 3 59.15 16.77 61.88
N VAL A 4 59.88 15.95 61.08
CA VAL A 4 60.17 15.86 59.62
C VAL A 4 61.12 14.66 59.35
N VAL A 5 60.85 13.88 58.30
CA VAL A 5 61.73 13.03 57.44
C VAL A 5 63.05 12.40 57.99
N ALA A 6 63.14 11.05 57.96
CA ALA A 6 64.18 10.23 57.28
C ALA A 6 64.01 8.73 57.67
N GLY A 7 64.23 7.71 56.81
CA GLY A 7 64.62 7.67 55.40
C GLY A 7 64.32 6.29 54.74
N TRP A 8 64.72 6.11 53.46
CA TRP A 8 64.44 4.91 52.62
C TRP A 8 65.47 3.76 52.86
N VAL A 9 65.44 2.55 52.28
CA VAL A 9 64.78 1.94 51.08
C VAL A 9 64.47 0.44 51.38
N GLY A 10 63.47 -0.19 50.73
CA GLY A 10 63.26 -1.64 50.88
C GLY A 10 62.20 -2.34 50.00
N TRP A 11 62.42 -2.40 48.67
CA TRP A 11 61.80 -3.32 47.69
C TRP A 11 60.26 -3.56 47.72
N GLY A 12 59.56 -2.98 46.73
CA GLY A 12 58.20 -3.37 46.35
C GLY A 12 58.17 -4.05 44.97
N TRP A 13 57.26 -5.01 44.77
CA TRP A 13 57.04 -5.66 43.47
C TRP A 13 56.26 -4.74 42.50
N PRO A 14 56.36 -4.92 41.18
CA PRO A 14 55.62 -4.12 40.21
C PRO A 14 54.11 -4.34 40.36
N GLY A 15 53.38 -3.26 40.65
CA GLY A 15 51.93 -3.27 40.64
C GLY A 15 51.40 -3.40 39.22
N LEU A 16 50.35 -4.21 39.04
CA LEU A 16 49.58 -4.25 37.80
C LEU A 16 49.04 -2.84 37.50
N ALA A 17 49.31 -2.32 36.31
CA ALA A 17 48.74 -1.06 35.87
C ALA A 17 47.22 -1.20 35.74
N ALA A 18 46.47 -0.19 36.19
CA ALA A 18 45.05 -0.09 35.89
C ALA A 18 44.85 0.05 34.35
N PRO A 19 43.75 -0.45 33.78
CA PRO A 19 43.44 -0.22 32.38
C PRO A 19 43.43 1.28 32.07
N GLY A 20 44.04 1.66 30.94
CA GLY A 20 44.17 3.06 30.55
C GLY A 20 42.81 3.74 30.35
N PRO A 21 42.73 5.08 30.57
CA PRO A 21 41.50 5.82 30.32
C PRO A 21 41.12 5.74 28.83
N VAL A 22 39.84 5.51 28.56
CA VAL A 22 39.30 5.47 27.20
C VAL A 22 39.51 6.80 26.51
N GLN A 23 40.12 6.76 25.33
CA GLN A 23 40.40 7.94 24.53
C GLN A 23 39.33 8.06 23.45
N ARG A 24 38.61 9.18 23.44
CA ARG A 24 37.59 9.49 22.42
C ARG A 24 37.99 10.77 21.70
N TYR A 25 37.97 10.75 20.38
CA TYR A 25 38.39 11.84 19.50
C TYR A 25 37.30 12.20 18.50
N ASP A 26 37.10 13.50 18.32
CA ASP A 26 36.01 14.13 17.58
C ASP A 26 36.63 15.07 16.52
N PHE A 27 36.46 14.74 15.25
CA PHE A 27 37.22 15.29 14.13
C PHE A 27 36.43 16.37 13.39
N GLN A 28 36.69 17.63 13.72
CA GLN A 28 35.77 18.72 13.41
C GLN A 28 36.45 20.07 13.12
N PRO A 29 35.71 21.10 12.67
CA PRO A 29 36.20 22.47 12.57
C PRO A 29 36.62 23.06 13.93
N THR A 30 37.51 24.06 13.90
CA THR A 30 38.07 24.71 15.10
C THR A 30 37.03 25.34 16.03
N ASN A 31 35.84 25.67 15.52
CA ASN A 31 34.74 26.31 16.26
C ASN A 31 33.48 25.43 16.41
N GLY A 32 33.53 24.15 16.02
CA GLY A 32 32.38 23.24 16.14
C GLY A 32 32.02 22.89 17.60
N PRO A 33 30.83 22.31 17.85
CA PRO A 33 30.46 21.72 19.14
C PRO A 33 31.20 20.38 19.34
N VAL A 34 31.74 20.12 20.53
CA VAL A 34 32.44 18.84 20.82
C VAL A 34 31.51 17.89 21.55
N ALA A 35 31.46 16.63 21.14
CA ALA A 35 30.68 15.60 21.82
C ALA A 35 31.13 15.43 23.28
N ARG A 36 30.17 15.23 24.18
CA ARG A 36 30.43 15.14 25.61
C ARG A 36 31.33 13.94 25.93
N GLY A 37 32.55 14.22 26.42
CA GLY A 37 33.54 13.19 26.75
C GLY A 37 34.49 12.83 25.60
N PHE A 38 34.45 13.58 24.48
CA PHE A 38 35.40 13.48 23.38
C PHE A 38 36.42 14.64 23.42
N THR A 39 37.57 14.40 22.80
CA THR A 39 38.65 15.38 22.59
C THR A 39 38.54 15.94 21.17
N ARG A 40 38.44 17.27 21.03
CA ARG A 40 38.45 17.94 19.73
C ARG A 40 39.77 17.65 18.99
N VAL A 41 39.67 17.28 17.71
CA VAL A 41 40.79 17.20 16.78
C VAL A 41 40.44 18.00 15.52
N THR A 42 41.33 18.89 15.12
CA THR A 42 41.19 19.76 13.95
C THR A 42 42.34 19.52 12.97
N PRO A 43 42.23 19.91 11.69
CA PRO A 43 43.31 19.72 10.69
C PRO A 43 44.68 20.31 11.06
N GLY A 44 44.74 21.25 12.01
CA GLY A 44 45.98 21.86 12.50
C GLY A 44 46.67 21.09 13.64
N ASP A 45 46.00 20.10 14.25
CA ASP A 45 46.51 19.37 15.41
C ASP A 45 47.50 18.28 14.98
N VAL A 46 48.72 18.71 14.64
CA VAL A 46 49.85 17.84 14.31
C VAL A 46 50.30 17.06 15.55
N TYR A 47 50.62 15.77 15.36
CA TYR A 47 51.06 14.88 16.44
C TYR A 47 52.28 15.43 17.18
N SER A 48 52.24 15.40 18.51
CA SER A 48 53.40 15.66 19.38
C SER A 48 53.44 14.69 20.56
N ALA A 49 54.65 14.34 21.02
CA ALA A 49 54.83 13.53 22.22
C ALA A 49 54.45 14.25 23.54
N ALA A 50 54.10 15.54 23.48
CA ALA A 50 53.59 16.32 24.62
C ALA A 50 52.05 16.33 24.70
N THR A 51 51.37 16.21 23.56
CA THR A 51 49.91 16.02 23.47
C THR A 51 49.52 14.55 23.54
N GLY A 52 50.41 13.63 23.10
CA GLY A 52 50.13 12.19 23.01
C GLY A 52 49.19 11.82 21.86
N PHE A 53 48.74 12.78 21.05
CA PHE A 53 47.90 12.54 19.88
C PHE A 53 48.06 13.65 18.83
N GLY A 54 47.56 13.38 17.62
CA GLY A 54 47.44 14.33 16.51
C GLY A 54 47.72 13.68 15.15
N PHE A 55 47.73 14.48 14.08
CA PHE A 55 48.05 14.00 12.74
C PHE A 55 49.55 13.87 12.50
N ILE A 56 50.00 12.70 12.05
CA ILE A 56 51.34 12.52 11.45
C ILE A 56 51.31 13.00 9.99
N ARG A 57 50.19 12.77 9.30
CA ARG A 57 49.94 13.26 7.94
C ARG A 57 48.59 14.00 7.96
N PRO A 58 48.57 15.35 7.85
CA PRO A 58 47.35 16.13 8.10
C PRO A 58 46.29 15.93 7.00
N PRO A 59 44.99 16.02 7.35
CA PRO A 59 43.92 16.14 6.38
C PRO A 59 43.96 17.51 5.70
N ALA A 60 43.19 17.68 4.62
CA ALA A 60 43.17 18.91 3.85
C ALA A 60 42.26 20.00 4.42
N SER A 61 41.17 19.61 5.07
CA SER A 61 40.20 20.50 5.70
C SER A 61 39.28 19.72 6.65
N ALA A 62 38.56 20.44 7.51
CA ALA A 62 37.38 19.94 8.20
C ALA A 62 36.10 20.36 7.45
N VAL A 63 34.99 19.72 7.79
CA VAL A 63 33.64 20.00 7.28
C VAL A 63 32.70 20.17 8.46
N ASP A 64 31.95 21.28 8.46
CA ASP A 64 30.80 21.50 9.35
C ASP A 64 29.58 20.80 8.72
N GLY A 65 29.14 19.72 9.35
CA GLY A 65 27.92 19.01 8.99
C GLY A 65 26.68 19.55 9.69
N SER A 66 26.85 20.25 10.82
CA SER A 66 25.79 20.55 11.81
C SER A 66 24.57 21.29 11.27
N ARG A 67 24.72 22.03 10.16
CA ARG A 67 23.66 22.84 9.53
C ARG A 67 23.26 22.34 8.14
N HIS A 68 23.72 21.16 7.73
CA HIS A 68 23.41 20.64 6.41
C HIS A 68 21.95 20.18 6.30
N ALA A 69 21.39 20.30 5.10
CA ALA A 69 20.11 19.73 4.75
C ALA A 69 20.12 19.36 3.26
N TRP A 70 19.55 18.21 2.93
CA TRP A 70 19.41 17.73 1.56
C TRP A 70 17.98 18.00 1.05
N GLN A 71 17.81 18.29 -0.24
CA GLN A 71 16.50 18.23 -0.89
C GLN A 71 16.28 16.83 -1.45
N ILE A 72 15.29 16.10 -0.94
CA ILE A 72 14.99 14.70 -1.27
C ILE A 72 13.48 14.57 -1.51
N PHE A 73 13.08 14.19 -2.73
CA PHE A 73 11.68 14.12 -3.16
C PHE A 73 10.87 15.33 -2.65
N ASP A 74 11.41 16.50 -2.97
CA ASP A 74 10.85 17.84 -2.69
C ASP A 74 10.60 18.21 -1.22
N ARG A 75 11.25 17.48 -0.30
CA ARG A 75 11.39 17.84 1.13
C ARG A 75 12.82 18.25 1.46
N LEU A 76 12.98 19.26 2.31
CA LEU A 76 14.24 19.54 3.04
C LEU A 76 14.40 18.58 4.21
N VAL A 77 15.46 17.77 4.19
CA VAL A 77 15.80 16.76 5.20
C VAL A 77 16.97 17.26 6.03
N SER A 78 16.84 17.36 7.35
CA SER A 78 17.94 17.75 8.24
C SER A 78 18.88 16.59 8.56
N VAL A 79 20.12 16.88 8.96
CA VAL A 79 21.06 15.84 9.45
C VAL A 79 20.44 14.95 10.53
N SER A 80 19.72 15.54 11.48
CA SER A 80 19.00 14.81 12.53
C SER A 80 17.84 13.93 12.04
N GLN A 81 17.34 14.15 10.83
CA GLN A 81 16.33 13.30 10.19
C GLN A 81 16.93 12.20 9.33
N ALA A 82 18.18 12.34 8.87
CA ALA A 82 18.86 11.36 8.01
C ALA A 82 19.70 10.34 8.79
N ILE A 83 20.46 10.81 9.79
CA ILE A 83 21.35 9.95 10.59
C ILE A 83 20.54 9.10 11.58
N PRO A 84 20.86 7.80 11.74
CA PRO A 84 20.30 6.95 12.79
C PRO A 84 20.51 7.51 14.20
N ALA A 85 19.47 7.48 15.04
CA ALA A 85 19.52 8.03 16.40
C ALA A 85 20.53 7.31 17.31
N SER A 86 20.83 6.04 17.00
CA SER A 86 21.89 5.23 17.62
C SER A 86 23.31 5.78 17.45
N VAL A 87 23.58 6.56 16.40
CA VAL A 87 24.91 7.16 16.14
C VAL A 87 24.93 8.68 16.19
N LEU A 88 23.78 9.35 15.97
CA LEU A 88 23.66 10.82 15.91
C LEU A 88 24.22 11.51 17.17
N SER A 89 25.36 12.17 16.99
CA SER A 89 26.08 12.97 17.99
C SER A 89 27.00 13.98 17.30
N GLU A 90 27.43 15.04 17.97
CA GLU A 90 28.31 16.08 17.38
C GLU A 90 29.54 15.49 16.65
N ALA A 91 30.20 14.48 17.26
CA ALA A 91 31.36 13.76 16.71
C ALA A 91 31.07 12.87 15.49
N THR A 92 29.81 12.72 15.09
CA THR A 92 29.37 11.91 13.92
C THR A 92 28.68 12.74 12.86
N VAL A 93 28.64 14.06 13.07
CA VAL A 93 28.03 15.04 12.18
C VAL A 93 29.11 15.75 11.37
N ASP A 94 30.15 16.24 12.05
CA ASP A 94 31.32 16.84 11.41
C ASP A 94 32.32 15.78 10.90
N CYS A 95 33.32 16.20 10.13
CA CYS A 95 34.43 15.34 9.72
C CYS A 95 35.71 16.10 9.34
N VAL A 96 36.83 15.38 9.23
CA VAL A 96 38.02 15.80 8.47
C VAL A 96 38.13 15.02 7.17
N ILE A 97 38.62 15.67 6.10
CA ILE A 97 38.68 15.10 4.75
C ILE A 97 40.06 15.22 4.07
N ALA A 98 40.35 14.27 3.19
CA ALA A 98 41.50 14.32 2.29
C ALA A 98 41.33 15.32 1.12
N ARG A 99 42.45 15.76 0.51
CA ARG A 99 42.44 16.43 -0.80
C ARG A 99 42.63 15.39 -1.90
N GLY A 100 41.63 15.20 -2.75
CA GLY A 100 41.74 14.29 -3.89
C GLY A 100 41.88 12.83 -3.46
N THR A 101 42.79 12.11 -4.12
CA THR A 101 43.09 10.69 -3.87
C THR A 101 44.08 10.45 -2.71
N ASN A 102 44.52 11.50 -2.00
CA ASN A 102 45.50 11.37 -0.92
C ASN A 102 44.92 10.69 0.32
N SER A 103 45.78 10.09 1.15
CA SER A 103 45.44 9.67 2.51
C SER A 103 45.98 10.66 3.56
N PHE A 104 45.34 10.69 4.72
CA PHE A 104 45.82 11.33 5.94
C PHE A 104 45.96 10.30 7.08
N SER A 105 46.73 10.61 8.12
CA SER A 105 47.13 9.67 9.16
C SER A 105 47.12 10.32 10.54
N PHE A 106 46.26 9.83 11.42
CA PHE A 106 46.15 10.23 12.83
C PHE A 106 46.87 9.22 13.73
N ARG A 107 47.44 9.69 14.84
CA ARG A 107 48.02 8.85 15.89
C ARG A 107 47.51 9.26 17.26
N ALA A 108 47.31 8.27 18.13
CA ALA A 108 47.20 8.43 19.57
C ALA A 108 48.14 7.46 20.30
N ASP A 109 48.73 7.90 21.41
CA ASP A 109 49.59 7.11 22.28
C ASP A 109 48.75 6.44 23.38
N VAL A 110 48.99 5.15 23.60
CA VAL A 110 48.22 4.30 24.51
C VAL A 110 49.17 3.42 25.34
N PRO A 111 48.79 2.95 26.54
CA PRO A 111 49.54 1.90 27.24
C PRO A 111 49.71 0.65 26.36
N PRO A 112 50.88 -0.02 26.31
CA PRO A 112 51.05 -1.23 25.49
C PRO A 112 50.07 -2.35 25.85
N GLY A 113 49.42 -2.91 24.82
CA GLY A 113 48.39 -3.95 24.96
C GLY A 113 47.53 -4.07 23.71
N ASP A 114 46.47 -4.87 23.78
CA ASP A 114 45.47 -4.98 22.71
C ASP A 114 44.30 -4.03 22.99
N TYR A 115 43.76 -3.43 21.92
CA TYR A 115 42.71 -2.41 21.96
C TYR A 115 41.59 -2.77 21.00
N ASP A 116 40.36 -2.47 21.41
CA ASP A 116 39.24 -2.33 20.49
C ASP A 116 39.15 -0.87 20.06
N VAL A 117 39.01 -0.68 18.74
CA VAL A 117 39.06 0.61 18.10
C VAL A 117 37.82 0.79 17.24
N THR A 118 36.92 1.67 17.67
CA THR A 118 35.73 2.06 16.90
C THR A 118 36.01 3.33 16.12
N ILE A 119 35.92 3.26 14.79
CA ILE A 119 36.00 4.43 13.90
C ILE A 119 34.66 4.72 13.25
N TRP A 120 34.30 6.01 13.14
CA TRP A 120 33.18 6.48 12.35
C TRP A 120 33.73 7.15 11.09
N LEU A 121 33.50 6.52 9.95
CA LEU A 121 33.95 7.00 8.64
C LEU A 121 32.79 7.64 7.91
N GLY A 122 33.00 8.86 7.40
CA GLY A 122 32.00 9.55 6.60
C GLY A 122 32.09 11.07 6.57
N ASN A 123 31.16 11.65 5.82
CA ASN A 123 30.91 13.07 5.65
C ASN A 123 29.42 13.19 5.34
N VAL A 124 28.66 13.91 6.16
CA VAL A 124 27.21 14.04 5.97
C VAL A 124 26.88 14.92 4.76
N THR A 125 27.74 15.89 4.44
CA THR A 125 27.47 16.90 3.41
C THR A 125 27.59 16.39 1.97
N ARG A 126 28.19 15.20 1.75
CA ARG A 126 28.48 14.63 0.43
C ARG A 126 28.47 13.10 0.47
N PRO A 127 27.95 12.42 -0.57
CA PRO A 127 27.87 10.95 -0.58
C PRO A 127 29.24 10.28 -0.53
N LEU A 128 29.26 9.04 -0.02
CA LEU A 128 30.47 8.28 0.29
C LEU A 128 30.67 7.05 -0.61
N PHE A 129 31.92 6.80 -0.97
CA PHE A 129 32.35 5.68 -1.78
C PHE A 129 33.70 5.17 -1.27
N GLN A 130 33.83 3.84 -1.10
CA GLN A 130 35.08 3.11 -0.89
C GLN A 130 36.15 3.86 -0.08
N ILE A 131 35.85 4.14 1.20
CA ILE A 131 36.86 4.57 2.17
C ILE A 131 37.59 3.33 2.68
N ARG A 132 38.92 3.36 2.65
CA ARG A 132 39.79 2.43 3.38
C ARG A 132 40.41 3.16 4.57
N ALA A 133 40.16 2.67 5.76
CA ALA A 133 41.02 2.93 6.90
C ALA A 133 42.00 1.77 7.11
N THR A 134 43.19 2.05 7.64
CA THR A 134 44.08 1.03 8.22
C THR A 134 44.48 1.45 9.62
N ILE A 135 44.29 0.55 10.59
CA ILE A 135 44.55 0.77 12.02
C ILE A 135 45.66 -0.18 12.45
N ASN A 136 46.84 0.35 12.79
CA ASN A 136 48.06 -0.45 13.01
C ASN A 136 48.32 -1.50 11.89
N GLY A 137 47.93 -1.18 10.65
CA GLY A 137 48.06 -2.06 9.48
C GLY A 137 46.86 -2.97 9.20
N VAL A 138 45.92 -3.15 10.14
CA VAL A 138 44.68 -3.91 9.92
C VAL A 138 43.71 -3.08 9.05
N PRO A 139 43.25 -3.58 7.88
CA PRO A 139 42.32 -2.84 7.03
C PRO A 139 40.91 -2.84 7.59
N VAL A 140 40.25 -1.69 7.50
CA VAL A 140 38.82 -1.51 7.77
C VAL A 140 38.23 -0.80 6.56
N ASP A 141 37.56 -1.58 5.72
CA ASP A 141 37.02 -1.13 4.44
C ASP A 141 35.52 -0.85 4.51
N VAL A 142 35.11 0.28 3.95
CA VAL A 142 33.71 0.64 3.70
C VAL A 142 33.49 0.61 2.20
N GLU A 143 33.50 -0.61 1.63
CA GLU A 143 33.49 -0.81 0.17
C GLU A 143 32.17 -0.43 -0.50
N ARG A 144 31.09 -0.21 0.26
CA ARG A 144 29.73 -0.12 -0.29
C ARG A 144 28.76 0.69 0.57
N MET A 145 27.95 1.49 -0.13
CA MET A 145 26.57 1.81 0.24
C MET A 145 25.76 1.94 -1.05
N ASP A 146 24.90 0.96 -1.33
CA ASP A 146 24.05 0.95 -2.52
C ASP A 146 22.86 1.93 -2.36
N VAL A 147 23.14 3.24 -2.31
CA VAL A 147 22.11 4.29 -2.38
C VAL A 147 21.59 4.34 -3.82
N VAL A 148 20.36 3.90 -4.03
CA VAL A 148 19.70 3.96 -5.35
C VAL A 148 19.22 5.39 -5.58
N ILE A 149 20.08 6.21 -6.17
CA ILE A 149 19.69 7.50 -6.73
C ILE A 149 19.26 7.28 -8.18
N SER A 150 18.14 7.90 -8.57
CA SER A 150 17.58 7.94 -9.91
C SER A 150 16.86 6.64 -10.35
N ARG A 151 15.53 6.70 -10.53
CA ARG A 151 14.57 5.58 -10.80
C ARG A 151 14.92 4.59 -11.94
N GLY A 152 16.00 4.84 -12.69
CA GLY A 152 15.81 5.19 -14.09
C GLY A 152 15.15 6.57 -14.21
N ARG A 153 15.84 7.62 -13.70
CA ARG A 153 15.45 9.06 -13.61
C ARG A 153 14.72 9.48 -12.32
N LEU A 154 15.47 10.03 -11.38
CA LEU A 154 15.10 11.32 -10.80
C LEU A 154 15.44 12.36 -11.87
N ASP A 155 14.53 13.26 -12.19
CA ASP A 155 14.92 14.50 -12.86
C ASP A 155 15.31 15.54 -11.80
N MET A 156 16.60 15.52 -11.43
CA MET A 156 17.19 16.68 -10.77
C MET A 156 17.47 17.75 -11.81
N THR A 157 16.46 18.57 -12.10
CA THR A 157 16.64 19.76 -12.96
C THR A 157 17.77 20.65 -12.42
N THR A 158 18.71 20.99 -13.29
CA THR A 158 20.02 21.54 -12.89
C THR A 158 19.91 22.92 -12.25
N LEU A 159 20.39 23.05 -11.01
CA LEU A 159 20.79 24.35 -10.44
C LEU A 159 22.26 24.68 -10.80
N PRO A 160 22.65 25.97 -10.82
CA PRO A 160 23.77 26.43 -11.66
C PRO A 160 25.20 26.18 -11.17
N ASP A 161 25.41 25.40 -10.09
CA ASP A 161 26.71 25.21 -9.43
C ASP A 161 27.32 23.80 -9.57
N GLY A 162 26.55 22.82 -10.06
CA GLY A 162 27.09 21.59 -10.67
C GLY A 162 27.70 20.55 -9.72
N ALA A 163 27.22 20.44 -8.48
CA ALA A 163 27.67 19.41 -7.53
C ALA A 163 26.49 18.53 -7.03
N THR A 164 26.49 17.24 -7.39
CA THR A 164 25.42 16.28 -7.03
C THR A 164 25.42 15.94 -5.53
N PRO A 165 24.31 16.14 -4.79
CA PRO A 165 24.14 15.63 -3.44
C PRO A 165 23.64 14.18 -3.44
N GLY A 166 23.92 13.48 -2.35
CA GLY A 166 23.46 12.12 -2.08
C GLY A 166 23.71 11.79 -0.61
N ILE A 167 22.91 10.89 -0.04
CA ILE A 167 22.94 10.61 1.40
C ILE A 167 24.24 9.85 1.76
N GLY A 168 25.12 10.50 2.53
CA GLY A 168 26.27 9.86 3.17
C GLY A 168 25.97 9.55 4.63
N ASN A 169 25.87 8.27 5.01
CA ASN A 169 25.66 7.88 6.40
C ASN A 169 27.01 7.77 7.14
N ALA A 170 27.07 8.32 8.35
CA ALA A 170 28.10 7.98 9.33
C ALA A 170 27.90 6.52 9.78
N VAL A 171 28.94 5.68 9.72
CA VAL A 171 28.84 4.30 10.22
C VAL A 171 30.05 3.89 11.06
N PRO A 172 29.84 3.32 12.27
CA PRO A 172 30.91 2.74 13.05
C PRO A 172 31.50 1.48 12.40
N ARG A 173 32.77 1.22 12.71
CA ARG A 173 33.44 -0.08 12.60
C ARG A 173 34.33 -0.26 13.83
N THR A 174 34.01 -1.24 14.68
CA THR A 174 34.90 -1.70 15.75
C THR A 174 35.85 -2.76 15.18
N VAL A 175 37.16 -2.64 15.46
CA VAL A 175 38.16 -3.64 15.12
C VAL A 175 39.17 -3.80 16.26
N ARG A 176 39.62 -5.03 16.52
CA ARG A 176 40.67 -5.30 17.50
C ARG A 176 42.05 -5.19 16.87
N VAL A 177 42.95 -4.45 17.52
CA VAL A 177 44.33 -4.23 17.08
C VAL A 177 45.30 -4.32 18.25
N SER A 178 46.52 -4.77 17.98
CA SER A 178 47.59 -4.76 18.97
C SER A 178 48.38 -3.45 18.91
N ALA A 179 48.73 -2.90 20.07
CA ALA A 179 49.53 -1.69 20.24
C ALA A 179 50.79 -1.97 21.08
N PRO A 180 51.67 -2.92 20.70
CA PRO A 180 52.83 -3.32 21.51
C PRO A 180 53.86 -2.18 21.68
N GLU A 181 53.89 -1.23 20.74
CA GLU A 181 54.73 -0.02 20.80
C GLU A 181 54.08 1.15 21.57
N GLY A 182 52.90 0.94 22.16
CA GLY A 182 52.15 1.98 22.89
C GLY A 182 51.54 3.06 21.99
N ARG A 183 51.11 2.70 20.77
CA ARG A 183 50.47 3.63 19.82
C ARG A 183 49.40 2.96 18.96
N ILE A 184 48.36 3.75 18.64
CA ILE A 184 47.38 3.47 17.60
C ILE A 184 47.59 4.49 16.48
N GLU A 185 47.83 4.00 15.26
CA GLU A 185 47.95 4.82 14.05
C GLU A 185 46.82 4.45 13.07
N VAL A 186 46.01 5.45 12.72
CA VAL A 186 44.83 5.34 11.84
C VAL A 186 45.12 6.12 10.56
N THR A 187 45.36 5.42 9.46
CA THR A 187 45.49 6.03 8.13
C THR A 187 44.18 5.89 7.36
N VAL A 188 43.64 6.99 6.83
CA VAL A 188 42.36 7.03 6.10
C VAL A 188 42.60 7.54 4.68
N GLY A 189 42.11 6.79 3.69
CA GLY A 189 42.29 7.05 2.26
C GLY A 189 41.23 6.38 1.39
N MET A 190 41.45 6.39 0.07
CA MET A 190 40.60 5.64 -0.86
C MET A 190 40.89 4.13 -0.82
N GLY A 191 39.86 3.33 -1.04
CA GLY A 191 39.95 1.88 -1.22
C GLY A 191 40.71 1.48 -2.50
N PRO A 192 41.05 0.18 -2.63
CA PRO A 192 41.99 -0.31 -3.64
C PRO A 192 41.52 -0.13 -5.09
N ASN A 193 40.21 -0.01 -5.31
CA ASN A 193 39.63 0.23 -6.64
C ASN A 193 39.42 1.73 -6.96
N GLY A 194 39.66 2.63 -6.00
CA GLY A 194 39.32 4.06 -6.08
C GLY A 194 40.10 4.89 -7.11
N THR A 195 41.06 4.30 -7.82
CA THR A 195 41.91 4.97 -8.82
C THR A 195 41.64 4.57 -10.27
N ASN A 196 40.95 3.46 -10.54
CA ASN A 196 40.87 2.86 -11.88
C ASN A 196 39.43 2.68 -12.43
N ALA A 197 38.39 2.89 -11.62
CA ALA A 197 37.02 2.54 -11.99
C ALA A 197 36.20 3.74 -12.52
N ILE A 198 36.47 4.17 -13.75
CA ILE A 198 35.63 5.18 -14.46
C ILE A 198 34.34 4.51 -15.01
N TYR A 199 34.37 3.19 -15.24
CA TYR A 199 33.21 2.40 -15.68
C TYR A 199 33.16 1.06 -14.95
N TRP A 200 32.24 0.90 -13.99
CA TRP A 200 31.84 -0.42 -13.47
C TRP A 200 30.65 -0.95 -14.27
N THR A 201 30.88 -1.38 -15.50
CA THR A 201 29.92 -2.20 -16.26
C THR A 201 29.85 -3.60 -15.65
N TYR A 202 29.04 -3.76 -14.61
CA TYR A 202 28.60 -5.08 -14.18
C TYR A 202 27.76 -5.71 -15.28
N TRP A 203 28.19 -6.88 -15.74
CA TRP A 203 27.28 -7.84 -16.37
C TRP A 203 26.45 -8.46 -15.24
N LEU A 204 25.12 -8.46 -15.39
CA LEU A 204 24.19 -9.04 -14.40
C LEU A 204 23.95 -10.56 -14.61
N ASP A 205 24.74 -11.19 -15.48
CA ASP A 205 24.62 -12.60 -15.87
C ASP A 205 25.17 -13.57 -14.80
N GLU A 206 24.38 -13.77 -13.74
CA GLU A 206 24.21 -15.10 -13.13
C GLU A 206 22.72 -15.56 -13.17
N SER A 207 21.94 -15.01 -14.10
CA SER A 207 20.63 -15.55 -14.48
C SER A 207 20.83 -16.77 -15.39
N ALA A 208 20.51 -17.96 -14.89
CA ALA A 208 20.74 -19.22 -15.61
C ALA A 208 19.81 -19.45 -16.85
N SER A 209 19.03 -18.45 -17.29
CA SER A 209 17.95 -18.67 -18.25
C SER A 209 17.72 -17.59 -19.34
N GLN A 210 18.18 -16.34 -19.21
CA GLN A 210 18.05 -15.33 -20.29
C GLN A 210 19.19 -14.29 -20.30
N PRO A 211 19.74 -13.94 -21.48
CA PRO A 211 20.74 -12.87 -21.61
C PRO A 211 20.09 -11.46 -21.61
N PRO A 212 20.67 -10.45 -20.92
CA PRO A 212 20.13 -9.09 -20.88
C PRO A 212 20.19 -8.38 -22.25
N GLN A 213 19.03 -7.83 -22.70
CA GLN A 213 18.97 -6.96 -23.89
C GLN A 213 19.22 -5.48 -23.59
N GLN A 214 19.33 -5.08 -22.32
CA GLN A 214 19.71 -3.73 -21.92
C GLN A 214 20.97 -3.76 -21.05
N ARG A 215 21.98 -2.98 -21.44
CA ARG A 215 23.02 -2.55 -20.52
C ARG A 215 22.48 -1.38 -19.71
N THR A 216 22.14 -1.61 -18.44
CA THR A 216 21.88 -0.51 -17.52
C THR A 216 23.21 0.13 -17.14
N GLU A 217 23.67 1.10 -17.93
CA GLU A 217 24.82 1.93 -17.57
C GLU A 217 24.43 2.79 -16.35
N VAL A 218 24.77 2.30 -15.16
CA VAL A 218 24.66 3.09 -13.93
C VAL A 218 25.70 4.20 -14.02
N LEU A 219 25.28 5.37 -14.47
CA LEU A 219 26.14 6.51 -14.71
C LEU A 219 26.51 7.16 -13.37
N VAL A 220 27.57 6.66 -12.75
CA VAL A 220 28.06 7.04 -11.43
C VAL A 220 28.99 8.25 -11.50
N PRO A 221 28.65 9.40 -10.88
CA PRO A 221 29.60 10.50 -10.72
C PRO A 221 30.78 10.11 -9.81
N GLY A 222 32.00 10.44 -10.22
CA GLY A 222 33.22 10.03 -9.51
C GLY A 222 33.38 10.62 -8.10
N PHE A 223 33.93 9.82 -7.20
CA PHE A 223 34.07 10.12 -5.77
C PHE A 223 35.40 10.81 -5.40
N ILE A 224 35.38 11.84 -4.54
CA ILE A 224 36.58 12.63 -4.20
C ILE A 224 36.68 13.11 -2.73
N ALA A 225 36.46 12.24 -1.74
CA ALA A 225 36.95 12.47 -0.37
C ALA A 225 37.04 11.16 0.44
N ALA A 226 38.20 10.88 1.03
CA ALA A 226 38.30 10.02 2.19
C ALA A 226 38.05 10.86 3.46
N ALA A 227 37.30 10.33 4.44
CA ALA A 227 36.76 11.13 5.55
C ALA A 227 36.67 10.36 6.88
N LEU A 228 36.92 11.06 8.00
CA LEU A 228 36.90 10.53 9.38
C LEU A 228 36.15 11.50 10.30
N GLN A 229 35.31 10.96 11.19
CA GLN A 229 34.39 11.74 12.04
C GLN A 229 34.69 11.56 13.53
N ALA A 230 34.78 10.31 13.98
CA ALA A 230 35.10 9.96 15.35
C ALA A 230 36.03 8.74 15.44
N LEU A 231 36.74 8.65 16.56
CA LEU A 231 37.58 7.52 16.95
C LEU A 231 37.40 7.28 18.46
N THR A 232 37.13 6.05 18.87
CA THR A 232 37.15 5.61 20.27
C THR A 232 38.16 4.48 20.42
N LEU A 233 39.01 4.58 21.45
CA LEU A 233 40.05 3.62 21.80
C LEU A 233 39.82 3.15 23.24
N HIS A 234 39.57 1.85 23.43
CA HIS A 234 39.54 1.24 24.76
C HIS A 234 40.35 -0.06 24.80
N PRO A 235 40.89 -0.46 25.96
CA PRO A 235 41.53 -1.77 26.12
C PRO A 235 40.59 -2.89 25.66
N ALA A 236 41.15 -3.92 25.03
CA ALA A 236 40.39 -5.02 24.47
C ALA A 236 39.48 -5.68 25.52
N ALA A 237 38.20 -5.81 25.20
CA ALA A 237 37.19 -6.40 26.08
C ALA A 237 36.48 -7.54 25.37
N ASP A 238 36.58 -8.76 25.92
CA ASP A 238 35.92 -9.93 25.33
C ASP A 238 34.42 -9.96 25.69
N PRO A 239 33.53 -10.27 24.73
CA PRO A 239 32.11 -10.37 25.02
C PRO A 239 31.81 -11.64 25.85
N PRO A 240 30.73 -11.65 26.66
CA PRO A 240 30.37 -12.80 27.50
C PRO A 240 29.92 -14.02 26.69
N LEU A 241 29.47 -13.82 25.44
CA LEU A 241 29.06 -14.87 24.51
C LEU A 241 29.62 -14.56 23.12
N VAL A 242 30.12 -15.59 22.45
CA VAL A 242 30.74 -15.52 21.10
C VAL A 242 30.01 -16.45 20.14
N ALA A 243 30.21 -16.26 18.83
CA ALA A 243 29.79 -17.24 17.84
C ALA A 243 30.48 -18.60 18.09
N GLY A 244 29.74 -19.68 17.90
CA GLY A 244 30.25 -21.04 17.98
C GLY A 244 30.99 -21.49 16.72
N PRO A 245 31.49 -22.73 16.67
CA PRO A 245 32.25 -23.28 15.54
C PRO A 245 31.39 -23.59 14.31
N THR A 246 30.09 -23.28 14.34
CA THR A 246 29.14 -23.48 13.24
C THR A 246 28.26 -22.23 13.13
N GLU A 247 28.03 -21.74 11.91
CA GLU A 247 27.22 -20.54 11.67
C GLU A 247 25.83 -20.68 12.31
N GLY A 248 25.40 -19.68 13.08
CA GLY A 248 24.14 -19.70 13.83
C GLY A 248 24.18 -20.41 15.19
N THR A 249 25.33 -20.90 15.64
CA THR A 249 25.54 -21.37 17.03
C THR A 249 26.28 -20.33 17.88
N ILE A 250 26.17 -20.43 19.21
CA ILE A 250 26.93 -19.64 20.19
C ILE A 250 27.73 -20.50 21.16
N ALA A 251 28.76 -19.91 21.76
CA ALA A 251 29.59 -20.47 22.81
C ALA A 251 29.85 -19.46 23.94
N LEU A 252 30.34 -19.96 25.08
CA LEU A 252 30.79 -19.13 26.20
C LEU A 252 32.00 -18.27 25.79
N GLY A 253 31.91 -16.97 26.05
CA GLY A 253 33.02 -16.03 26.01
C GLY A 253 33.51 -15.69 27.42
N ALA A 254 33.76 -14.42 27.70
CA ALA A 254 34.25 -13.93 28.98
C ALA A 254 33.16 -13.84 30.07
N THR A 255 32.55 -14.98 30.44
CA THR A 255 31.53 -15.06 31.50
C THR A 255 31.69 -16.31 32.37
N PRO A 256 31.39 -16.26 33.69
CA PRO A 256 31.44 -17.43 34.55
C PRO A 256 30.47 -18.55 34.11
N THR A 257 30.88 -19.80 34.25
CA THR A 257 30.05 -20.96 33.88
C THR A 257 28.87 -21.14 34.85
N ASN A 258 27.66 -21.25 34.31
CA ASN A 258 26.42 -21.45 35.07
C ASN A 258 25.54 -22.51 34.39
N ALA A 259 24.86 -23.36 35.17
CA ALA A 259 24.02 -24.44 34.64
C ALA A 259 22.83 -23.93 33.80
N VAL A 260 22.18 -22.83 34.21
CA VAL A 260 21.08 -22.19 33.48
C VAL A 260 21.59 -21.56 32.19
N LEU A 261 22.77 -20.94 32.23
CA LEU A 261 23.44 -20.37 31.05
C LEU A 261 23.83 -21.45 30.02
N LEU A 262 24.38 -22.57 30.48
CA LEU A 262 24.66 -23.73 29.64
C LEU A 262 23.37 -24.31 29.03
N GLN A 263 22.27 -24.33 29.77
CA GLN A 263 20.96 -24.74 29.23
C GLN A 263 20.42 -23.75 28.19
N ALA A 264 20.58 -22.44 28.40
CA ALA A 264 20.19 -21.40 27.43
C ALA A 264 20.97 -21.54 26.11
N ILE A 265 22.29 -21.72 26.19
CA ILE A 265 23.18 -21.98 25.05
C ILE A 265 22.79 -23.29 24.35
N ALA A 266 22.49 -24.36 25.09
CA ALA A 266 22.09 -25.65 24.51
C ALA A 266 20.74 -25.57 23.77
N ARG A 267 19.75 -24.84 24.31
CA ARG A 267 18.47 -24.58 23.64
C ARG A 267 18.67 -23.73 22.38
N PHE A 268 19.45 -22.66 22.47
CA PHE A 268 19.77 -21.80 21.33
C PHE A 268 20.40 -22.61 20.18
N ASN A 269 21.44 -23.39 20.49
CA ASN A 269 22.15 -24.23 19.51
C ASN A 269 21.29 -25.40 18.97
N ALA A 270 20.14 -25.67 19.58
CA ALA A 270 19.14 -26.64 19.10
C ALA A 270 17.98 -26.00 18.32
N GLY A 271 17.97 -24.67 18.14
CA GLY A 271 16.91 -23.91 17.46
C GLY A 271 15.70 -23.55 18.33
N ASP A 272 15.70 -23.93 19.62
CA ASP A 272 14.63 -23.62 20.59
C ASP A 272 14.77 -22.18 21.09
N MET A 273 14.31 -21.22 20.27
CA MET A 273 14.44 -19.79 20.56
C MET A 273 13.58 -19.34 21.75
N ASP A 274 12.35 -19.85 21.89
CA ASP A 274 11.47 -19.49 23.02
C ASP A 274 12.02 -20.02 24.35
N GLY A 275 12.49 -21.27 24.37
CA GLY A 275 13.15 -21.84 25.53
C GLY A 275 14.51 -21.19 25.83
N ALA A 276 15.28 -20.81 24.81
CA ALA A 276 16.52 -20.04 25.00
C ALA A 276 16.24 -18.65 25.58
N ARG A 277 15.25 -17.93 25.06
CA ARG A 277 14.76 -16.65 25.59
C ARG A 277 14.39 -16.78 27.07
N ALA A 278 13.52 -17.73 27.41
CA ALA A 278 13.07 -17.96 28.78
C ALA A 278 14.25 -18.30 29.72
N ALA A 279 15.20 -19.12 29.26
CA ALA A 279 16.39 -19.46 30.02
C ALA A 279 17.31 -18.23 30.26
N PHE A 280 17.57 -17.41 29.24
CA PHE A 280 18.32 -16.15 29.41
C PHE A 280 17.58 -15.15 30.31
N GLN A 281 16.27 -14.98 30.17
CA GLN A 281 15.46 -14.10 31.02
C GLN A 281 15.45 -14.55 32.50
N SER A 282 15.63 -15.85 32.76
CA SER A 282 15.73 -16.39 34.13
C SER A 282 17.07 -16.10 34.82
N LEU A 283 18.08 -15.58 34.10
CA LEU A 283 19.30 -15.05 34.70
C LEU A 283 19.01 -13.68 35.36
N THR A 284 18.62 -13.70 36.62
CA THR A 284 18.26 -12.51 37.43
C THR A 284 19.39 -12.00 38.33
N ASP A 285 20.45 -12.78 38.51
CA ASP A 285 21.66 -12.38 39.25
C ASP A 285 22.41 -11.25 38.50
N PRO A 286 22.68 -10.09 39.14
CA PRO A 286 23.41 -8.99 38.53
C PRO A 286 24.74 -9.37 37.87
N ALA A 287 25.45 -10.38 38.36
CA ALA A 287 26.71 -10.85 37.76
C ALA A 287 26.53 -11.36 36.32
N TYR A 288 25.31 -11.77 35.94
CA TYR A 288 24.97 -12.25 34.60
C TYR A 288 24.21 -11.21 33.76
N ARG A 289 24.02 -9.97 34.23
CA ARG A 289 23.25 -8.92 33.52
C ARG A 289 23.67 -8.75 32.05
N VAL A 290 24.98 -8.56 31.81
CA VAL A 290 25.54 -8.40 30.45
C VAL A 290 25.47 -9.71 29.65
N THR A 291 25.53 -10.86 30.32
CA THR A 291 25.40 -12.18 29.69
C THR A 291 23.97 -12.46 29.23
N ARG A 292 22.97 -12.06 30.03
CA ARG A 292 21.55 -12.07 29.64
C ARG A 292 21.30 -11.14 28.46
N ALA A 293 21.79 -9.90 28.52
CA ALA A 293 21.66 -8.95 27.42
C ALA A 293 22.27 -9.51 26.11
N ALA A 294 23.50 -10.01 26.16
CA ALA A 294 24.13 -10.66 25.01
C ALA A 294 23.32 -11.88 24.52
N GLY A 295 22.82 -12.72 25.42
CA GLY A 295 21.99 -13.89 25.07
C GLY A 295 20.68 -13.51 24.37
N LEU A 296 20.00 -12.47 24.85
CA LEU A 296 18.79 -11.94 24.21
C LEU A 296 19.08 -11.29 22.87
N PHE A 297 20.23 -10.61 22.73
CA PHE A 297 20.68 -10.06 21.45
C PHE A 297 20.98 -11.16 20.42
N TRP A 298 21.62 -12.26 20.84
CA TRP A 298 21.81 -13.46 20.01
C TRP A 298 20.47 -14.10 19.61
N VAL A 299 19.49 -14.21 20.52
CA VAL A 299 18.13 -14.69 20.20
C VAL A 299 17.44 -13.77 19.18
N ALA A 300 17.52 -12.45 19.33
CA ALA A 300 16.98 -11.51 18.34
C ALA A 300 17.68 -11.65 16.96
N GLY A 301 18.99 -11.92 16.97
CA GLY A 301 19.83 -12.09 15.77
C GLY A 301 19.74 -13.45 15.07
N HIS A 302 19.00 -14.41 15.61
CA HIS A 302 18.90 -15.77 15.07
C HIS A 302 17.81 -15.90 13.98
N PRO A 303 18.04 -16.61 12.85
CA PRO A 303 17.07 -16.72 11.74
C PRO A 303 15.69 -17.29 12.09
N ALA A 304 15.59 -18.17 13.08
CA ALA A 304 14.29 -18.73 13.52
C ALA A 304 13.44 -17.73 14.32
N THR A 305 14.00 -16.62 14.78
CA THR A 305 13.24 -15.53 15.40
C THR A 305 12.58 -14.70 14.30
N ILE A 306 11.27 -14.86 14.16
CA ILE A 306 10.45 -14.30 13.06
C ILE A 306 9.56 -13.11 13.47
N ALA A 307 9.47 -12.82 14.77
CA ALA A 307 8.76 -11.69 15.37
C ALA A 307 9.28 -11.43 16.79
N GLY A 308 9.01 -10.23 17.34
CA GLY A 308 9.38 -9.86 18.72
C GLY A 308 10.83 -9.38 18.89
N GLU A 309 11.53 -9.13 17.79
CA GLU A 309 12.95 -8.75 17.75
C GLU A 309 13.20 -7.42 18.47
N ARG A 310 12.34 -6.42 18.23
CA ARG A 310 12.45 -5.11 18.87
C ARG A 310 12.19 -5.15 20.38
N ASP A 311 11.37 -6.08 20.86
CA ASP A 311 11.15 -6.28 22.31
C ASP A 311 12.42 -6.86 22.98
N LEU A 312 13.05 -7.84 22.32
CA LEU A 312 14.33 -8.44 22.76
C LEU A 312 15.47 -7.42 22.73
N LEU A 313 15.52 -6.57 21.70
CA LEU A 313 16.50 -5.49 21.58
C LEU A 313 16.26 -4.38 22.62
N ALA A 314 15.01 -4.00 22.89
CA ALA A 314 14.68 -3.06 23.96
C ALA A 314 15.04 -3.61 25.35
N GLU A 315 14.77 -4.88 25.65
CA GLU A 315 15.22 -5.53 26.89
C GLU A 315 16.75 -5.55 26.99
N THR A 316 17.44 -5.89 25.89
CA THR A 316 18.91 -5.87 25.78
C THR A 316 19.49 -4.48 26.08
N ILE A 317 18.96 -3.44 25.44
CA ILE A 317 19.40 -2.05 25.59
C ILE A 317 19.22 -1.59 27.04
N ALA A 318 18.04 -1.82 27.64
CA ALA A 318 17.76 -1.44 29.03
C ALA A 318 18.69 -2.14 30.04
N LEU A 319 19.03 -3.41 29.81
CA LEU A 319 19.98 -4.16 30.66
C LEU A 319 21.41 -3.61 30.55
N LEU A 320 21.83 -3.17 29.37
CA LEU A 320 23.19 -2.63 29.15
C LEU A 320 23.32 -1.18 29.64
N GLU A 321 22.27 -0.36 29.49
CA GLU A 321 22.21 0.98 30.09
C GLU A 321 22.25 0.91 31.63
N ALA A 322 21.53 -0.05 32.23
CA ALA A 322 21.58 -0.31 33.67
C ALA A 322 22.95 -0.85 34.14
N GLU A 323 23.71 -1.53 33.28
CA GLU A 323 25.10 -1.89 33.57
C GLU A 323 26.01 -0.66 33.54
N LEU A 324 26.02 0.11 32.45
CA LEU A 324 26.93 1.24 32.29
C LEU A 324 26.66 2.38 33.29
N ALA A 325 25.43 2.50 33.80
CA ALA A 325 25.11 3.39 34.91
C ALA A 325 25.73 2.94 36.25
N ALA A 326 25.97 1.64 36.45
CA ALA A 326 26.58 1.07 37.66
C ALA A 326 28.10 0.85 37.51
N ASN A 327 28.57 0.58 36.30
CA ASN A 327 29.95 0.29 35.93
C ASN A 327 30.28 1.00 34.60
N PRO A 328 30.60 2.32 34.63
CA PRO A 328 30.94 3.10 33.43
C PRO A 328 32.25 2.70 32.75
N THR A 329 32.89 1.61 33.22
CA THR A 329 34.14 1.04 32.69
C THR A 329 33.96 -0.34 32.06
N ASN A 330 32.71 -0.80 31.89
CA ASN A 330 32.40 -2.07 31.25
C ASN A 330 32.38 -1.94 29.71
N TRP A 331 33.55 -1.87 29.08
CA TRP A 331 33.67 -1.60 27.64
C TRP A 331 32.99 -2.65 26.75
N ALA A 332 32.94 -3.92 27.19
CA ALA A 332 32.16 -4.96 26.51
C ALA A 332 30.65 -4.65 26.51
N ALA A 333 30.13 -4.03 27.57
CA ALA A 333 28.74 -3.55 27.61
C ALA A 333 28.54 -2.27 26.79
N GLU A 334 29.57 -1.43 26.61
CA GLU A 334 29.51 -0.23 25.76
C GLU A 334 29.42 -0.57 24.26
N ASP A 335 30.29 -1.46 23.74
CA ASP A 335 30.18 -1.92 22.35
C ASP A 335 28.88 -2.71 22.13
N LEU A 336 28.51 -3.65 23.02
CA LEU A 336 27.23 -4.36 22.93
C LEU A 336 26.02 -3.41 22.90
N LEU A 337 26.05 -2.29 23.63
CA LEU A 337 24.97 -1.30 23.61
C LEU A 337 24.92 -0.55 22.28
N LEU A 338 26.07 -0.18 21.72
CA LEU A 338 26.14 0.41 20.38
C LEU A 338 25.59 -0.56 19.33
N GLN A 339 26.06 -1.81 19.32
CA GLN A 339 25.60 -2.84 18.39
C GLN A 339 24.09 -3.13 18.51
N ALA A 340 23.56 -3.24 19.74
CA ALA A 340 22.13 -3.47 19.97
C ALA A 340 21.26 -2.29 19.51
N ARG A 341 21.73 -1.04 19.71
CA ARG A 341 21.05 0.17 19.22
C ARG A 341 21.08 0.28 17.70
N LEU A 342 22.17 -0.12 17.03
CA LEU A 342 22.24 -0.18 15.56
C LEU A 342 21.24 -1.21 15.00
N ALA A 343 21.09 -2.36 15.66
CA ALA A 343 20.12 -3.38 15.29
C ALA A 343 18.66 -2.91 15.52
N ASP A 344 18.35 -2.25 16.65
CA ASP A 344 17.01 -1.70 16.86
C ASP A 344 16.69 -0.58 15.87
N ASP A 345 17.63 0.33 15.57
CA ASP A 345 17.43 1.32 14.53
C ASP A 345 17.18 0.68 13.15
N ALA A 346 17.86 -0.43 12.82
CA ALA A 346 17.65 -1.13 11.56
C ALA A 346 16.25 -1.74 11.44
N GLU A 347 15.78 -2.45 12.48
CA GLU A 347 14.42 -3.01 12.52
C GLU A 347 13.38 -1.87 12.57
N ARG A 348 13.62 -0.84 13.37
CA ARG A 348 12.80 0.39 13.44
C ARG A 348 12.64 0.99 12.05
N TYR A 349 13.73 1.22 11.31
CA TYR A 349 13.66 1.75 9.95
C TYR A 349 12.95 0.81 8.96
N ARG A 350 13.04 -0.53 9.11
CA ARG A 350 12.17 -1.42 8.31
C ARG A 350 10.69 -1.22 8.64
N THR A 351 10.34 -1.10 9.91
CA THR A 351 8.94 -0.90 10.34
C THR A 351 8.40 0.51 10.09
N LEU A 352 9.28 1.49 9.83
CA LEU A 352 8.92 2.86 9.45
C LEU A 352 8.59 2.93 7.95
N TYR A 353 7.48 2.31 7.59
CA TYR A 353 6.67 2.78 6.47
C TYR A 353 6.24 4.21 6.85
N GLY A 354 6.67 5.19 6.05
CA GLY A 354 6.93 6.55 6.52
C GLY A 354 6.13 7.61 5.78
N TYR A 355 5.55 8.52 6.55
CA TYR A 355 4.38 9.31 6.16
C TYR A 355 4.48 10.74 6.68
N GLY A 356 3.84 11.68 5.99
CA GLY A 356 3.99 13.12 6.25
C GLY A 356 5.43 13.67 6.09
N GLY A 357 6.39 12.90 5.54
CA GLY A 357 7.75 13.40 5.34
C GLY A 357 8.74 12.43 4.68
N THR A 358 9.05 11.28 5.30
CA THR A 358 10.17 10.40 4.87
C THR A 358 9.62 9.16 4.15
N PRO A 359 9.78 9.01 2.83
CA PRO A 359 9.24 7.87 2.09
C PRO A 359 9.77 6.53 2.62
N ALA A 360 8.91 5.51 2.64
CA ALA A 360 9.25 4.19 3.18
C ALA A 360 10.47 3.54 2.50
N ALA A 361 10.68 3.76 1.19
CA ALA A 361 11.86 3.30 0.46
C ALA A 361 13.19 3.91 0.99
N GLU A 362 13.16 5.15 1.49
CA GLU A 362 14.32 5.80 2.11
C GLU A 362 14.69 5.09 3.42
N ASN A 363 13.69 4.74 4.23
CA ASN A 363 13.87 4.00 5.49
C ASN A 363 14.37 2.56 5.25
N LEU A 364 13.91 1.86 4.21
CA LEU A 364 14.50 0.58 3.80
C LEU A 364 15.99 0.71 3.43
N GLY A 365 16.38 1.81 2.77
CA GLY A 365 17.79 2.12 2.47
C GLY A 365 18.64 2.33 3.73
N ARG A 366 18.13 3.10 4.70
CA ARG A 366 18.77 3.31 6.02
C ARG A 366 18.92 2.01 6.81
N SER A 367 17.87 1.19 6.81
CA SER A 367 17.87 -0.16 7.43
C SER A 367 18.93 -1.08 6.80
N CYS A 368 19.08 -1.08 5.46
CA CYS A 368 20.18 -1.80 4.79
C CYS A 368 21.56 -1.29 5.23
N SER A 369 21.74 0.04 5.27
CA SER A 369 23.00 0.71 5.61
C SER A 369 23.49 0.40 7.04
N LEU A 370 22.57 0.04 7.94
CA LEU A 370 22.87 -0.33 9.33
C LEU A 370 23.25 -1.79 9.53
N VAL A 371 22.78 -2.71 8.66
CA VAL A 371 23.05 -4.15 8.80
C VAL A 371 24.16 -4.69 7.89
N GLU A 372 24.41 -4.03 6.75
CA GLU A 372 25.56 -4.28 5.87
C GLU A 372 26.95 -4.23 6.59
N PRO A 373 27.15 -3.46 7.68
CA PRO A 373 28.34 -3.53 8.54
C PRO A 373 28.55 -4.84 9.28
N PHE A 374 27.49 -5.58 9.65
CA PHE A 374 27.59 -6.68 10.61
C PHE A 374 28.34 -7.88 10.01
N GLN A 375 29.54 -8.16 10.52
CA GLN A 375 30.41 -9.24 10.04
C GLN A 375 30.07 -10.60 10.70
N PRO A 376 30.47 -11.73 10.11
CA PRO A 376 30.41 -13.04 10.78
C PRO A 376 31.05 -12.98 12.17
N GLY A 377 30.33 -13.47 13.18
CA GLY A 377 30.69 -13.33 14.60
C GLY A 377 29.88 -12.28 15.36
N HIS A 378 29.26 -11.31 14.67
CA HIS A 378 28.37 -10.32 15.28
C HIS A 378 27.01 -10.96 15.66
N PRO A 379 26.42 -10.66 16.84
CA PRO A 379 25.16 -11.28 17.30
C PRO A 379 24.01 -11.17 16.30
N TYR A 380 23.91 -10.04 15.60
CA TYR A 380 22.85 -9.77 14.62
C TYR A 380 23.23 -10.06 13.15
N HIS A 381 24.36 -10.73 12.86
CA HIS A 381 24.85 -10.92 11.49
C HIS A 381 23.83 -11.61 10.57
N LEU A 382 23.32 -12.77 10.98
CA LEU A 382 22.40 -13.58 10.18
C LEU A 382 21.06 -12.88 9.97
N LYS A 383 20.48 -12.34 11.05
CA LYS A 383 19.26 -11.53 10.97
C LYS A 383 19.47 -10.28 10.11
N GLY A 384 20.63 -9.63 10.19
CA GLY A 384 21.00 -8.50 9.34
C GLY A 384 21.01 -8.84 7.85
N ARG A 385 21.55 -9.99 7.45
CA ARG A 385 21.46 -10.51 6.07
C ARG A 385 20.00 -10.73 5.64
N ILE A 386 19.15 -11.26 6.53
CA ILE A 386 17.72 -11.46 6.29
C ILE A 386 16.97 -10.11 6.22
N LEU A 387 17.37 -9.10 6.99
CA LEU A 387 16.77 -7.77 6.96
C LEU A 387 17.12 -7.05 5.65
N TRP A 388 18.40 -7.05 5.26
CA TRP A 388 18.86 -6.54 3.96
C TRP A 388 18.13 -7.20 2.79
N LEU A 389 17.98 -8.53 2.83
CA LEU A 389 17.18 -9.33 1.89
C LEU A 389 15.75 -8.80 1.76
N ARG A 390 15.02 -8.75 2.88
CA ARG A 390 13.61 -8.32 2.92
C ARG A 390 13.42 -6.85 2.56
N ASN A 391 14.43 -6.01 2.80
CA ASN A 391 14.42 -4.62 2.40
C ASN A 391 14.59 -4.49 0.89
N ARG A 392 15.65 -5.09 0.31
CA ARG A 392 15.93 -5.00 -1.14
C ARG A 392 14.85 -5.63 -2.00
N GLY A 393 14.33 -6.79 -1.58
CA GLY A 393 13.23 -7.46 -2.27
C GLY A 393 11.84 -6.89 -1.95
N GLY A 394 11.70 -6.03 -0.94
CA GLY A 394 10.45 -5.35 -0.60
C GLY A 394 10.22 -4.03 -1.36
N LEU A 395 11.30 -3.42 -1.85
CA LEU A 395 11.25 -2.25 -2.75
C LEU A 395 10.52 -2.55 -4.06
N ASP A 396 10.61 -3.77 -4.58
CA ASP A 396 10.06 -4.13 -5.89
C ASP A 396 9.21 -5.42 -5.81
N PRO A 397 7.92 -5.30 -5.44
CA PRO A 397 7.01 -6.43 -5.41
C PRO A 397 6.52 -6.86 -6.82
N ASN A 398 7.07 -6.31 -7.89
CA ASN A 398 6.86 -6.73 -9.28
C ASN A 398 8.06 -7.48 -9.90
N ARG A 399 9.18 -7.59 -9.18
CA ARG A 399 10.33 -8.47 -9.49
C ARG A 399 11.05 -8.17 -10.81
N ASN A 400 11.09 -6.90 -11.23
CA ASN A 400 11.69 -6.47 -12.49
C ASN A 400 12.95 -5.59 -12.33
N THR A 401 13.46 -5.45 -11.11
CA THR A 401 14.65 -4.64 -10.79
C THR A 401 15.84 -5.45 -10.26
N ILE A 402 17.05 -4.92 -10.46
CA ILE A 402 18.31 -5.38 -9.85
C ILE A 402 18.26 -5.54 -8.31
N SER A 403 17.41 -4.77 -7.62
CA SER A 403 17.19 -4.90 -6.17
C SER A 403 16.54 -6.23 -5.82
N TRP A 404 15.56 -6.66 -6.63
CA TRP A 404 14.93 -7.97 -6.50
C TRP A 404 15.91 -9.11 -6.81
N GLU A 405 16.66 -9.01 -7.91
CA GLU A 405 17.60 -10.06 -8.33
C GLU A 405 18.65 -10.36 -7.25
N ARG A 406 19.24 -9.31 -6.66
CA ARG A 406 20.20 -9.41 -5.55
C ARG A 406 19.57 -9.97 -4.28
N ALA A 407 18.31 -9.63 -4.00
CA ALA A 407 17.56 -10.22 -2.89
C ALA A 407 17.38 -11.73 -3.11
N GLN A 408 16.86 -12.15 -4.27
CA GLN A 408 16.66 -13.56 -4.59
C GLN A 408 17.97 -14.38 -4.60
N TRP A 409 19.08 -13.80 -5.05
CA TRP A 409 20.42 -14.42 -4.95
C TRP A 409 20.82 -14.69 -3.48
N LEU A 410 20.70 -13.68 -2.61
CA LEU A 410 21.03 -13.84 -1.18
C LEU A 410 20.09 -14.84 -0.48
N ALA A 411 18.80 -14.83 -0.85
CA ALA A 411 17.84 -15.81 -0.34
C ALA A 411 18.23 -17.24 -0.69
N ARG A 412 18.66 -17.50 -1.94
CA ARG A 412 19.12 -18.83 -2.39
C ARG A 412 20.39 -19.31 -1.67
N GLN A 413 21.23 -18.40 -1.16
CA GLN A 413 22.36 -18.78 -0.30
C GLN A 413 21.93 -19.14 1.13
N LEU A 414 20.89 -18.49 1.65
CA LEU A 414 20.40 -18.70 3.02
C LEU A 414 19.42 -19.88 3.12
N ASP A 415 18.66 -20.17 2.05
CA ASP A 415 17.61 -21.20 2.01
C ASP A 415 18.05 -22.61 2.43
N PRO A 416 19.21 -23.16 2.00
CA PRO A 416 19.65 -24.50 2.38
C PRO A 416 19.88 -24.71 3.88
N ALA A 417 20.18 -23.63 4.63
CA ALA A 417 20.39 -23.67 6.08
C ALA A 417 19.18 -23.14 6.87
N TRP A 418 18.52 -22.10 6.36
CA TRP A 418 17.56 -21.30 7.13
C TRP A 418 16.15 -21.25 6.52
N GLY A 419 15.94 -21.71 5.29
CA GLY A 419 14.62 -21.72 4.63
C GLY A 419 13.60 -22.64 5.29
N GLY A 420 14.06 -23.64 6.07
CA GLY A 420 13.18 -24.49 6.88
C GLY A 420 12.63 -23.86 8.16
N VAL A 421 13.21 -22.74 8.62
CA VAL A 421 12.83 -22.05 9.87
C VAL A 421 12.47 -20.58 9.68
N ASN A 422 12.96 -19.93 8.62
CA ASN A 422 12.61 -18.56 8.29
C ASN A 422 11.77 -18.51 7.00
N PRO A 423 10.47 -18.16 7.08
CA PRO A 423 9.58 -18.22 5.93
C PRO A 423 9.89 -17.13 4.89
N PHE A 424 10.50 -16.00 5.28
CA PHE A 424 10.89 -14.94 4.35
C PHE A 424 12.10 -15.36 3.50
N VAL A 425 13.09 -16.05 4.08
CA VAL A 425 14.19 -16.65 3.31
C VAL A 425 13.63 -17.62 2.27
N ARG A 426 12.73 -18.53 2.67
CA ARG A 426 12.11 -19.51 1.77
C ARG A 426 11.34 -18.84 0.64
N LEU A 427 10.54 -17.83 0.99
CA LEU A 427 9.71 -17.02 0.11
C LEU A 427 10.56 -16.39 -1.01
N TYR A 428 11.59 -15.59 -0.66
CA TYR A 428 12.43 -14.92 -1.66
C TYR A 428 13.28 -15.90 -2.50
N ALA A 429 13.67 -17.06 -1.94
CA ALA A 429 14.48 -18.05 -2.65
C ALA A 429 13.69 -18.86 -3.70
N THR A 430 12.43 -19.17 -3.41
CA THR A 430 11.59 -20.13 -4.17
C THR A 430 10.33 -19.55 -4.78
N ASP A 431 9.97 -18.31 -4.44
CA ASP A 431 8.71 -17.65 -4.79
C ASP A 431 7.44 -18.40 -4.36
N GLN A 432 7.55 -19.25 -3.32
CA GLN A 432 6.44 -19.97 -2.68
C GLN A 432 6.13 -19.37 -1.31
N TRP A 433 4.84 -19.17 -1.02
CA TRP A 433 4.33 -18.87 0.31
C TRP A 433 3.49 -20.05 0.82
N VAL A 434 3.67 -20.43 2.09
CA VAL A 434 2.81 -21.41 2.77
C VAL A 434 1.86 -20.65 3.69
N ASN A 435 0.56 -20.89 3.54
CA ASN A 435 -0.47 -20.16 4.27
C ASN A 435 -0.67 -20.75 5.68
N ASP A 436 0.22 -20.40 6.61
CA ASP A 436 0.47 -21.11 7.87
C ASP A 436 -0.15 -20.48 9.13
N GLY A 437 -1.29 -19.80 8.99
CA GLY A 437 -2.11 -19.32 10.12
C GLY A 437 -1.67 -18.02 10.80
N ARG A 438 -0.62 -17.34 10.30
CA ARG A 438 -0.22 -15.99 10.79
C ARG A 438 -1.27 -14.92 10.48
N LEU A 439 -1.21 -13.79 11.19
CA LEU A 439 -2.16 -12.66 11.09
C LEU A 439 -2.32 -12.05 9.68
N TRP A 440 -1.46 -12.40 8.73
CA TRP A 440 -1.49 -11.95 7.33
C TRP A 440 -1.66 -13.12 6.33
N THR A 441 -2.34 -14.20 6.71
CA THR A 441 -2.73 -15.26 5.77
C THR A 441 -3.65 -14.77 4.65
N PHE A 442 -3.55 -15.39 3.48
CA PHE A 442 -4.51 -15.22 2.39
C PHE A 442 -5.81 -15.99 2.69
N THR A 443 -6.97 -15.37 2.46
CA THR A 443 -8.28 -16.00 2.64
C THR A 443 -8.80 -16.56 1.31
N ASP A 444 -9.02 -17.88 1.20
CA ASP A 444 -9.69 -18.45 0.02
C ASP A 444 -11.21 -18.32 0.11
N TRP A 445 -11.70 -17.16 -0.33
CA TRP A 445 -13.12 -16.85 -0.44
C TRP A 445 -13.88 -17.77 -1.41
N GLY A 446 -13.21 -18.39 -2.39
CA GLY A 446 -13.83 -19.34 -3.31
C GLY A 446 -14.12 -20.68 -2.65
N ALA A 447 -13.25 -21.12 -1.73
CA ALA A 447 -13.50 -22.27 -0.87
C ALA A 447 -14.57 -21.98 0.19
N LEU A 448 -14.52 -20.80 0.83
CA LEU A 448 -15.46 -20.39 1.88
C LEU A 448 -16.89 -20.13 1.36
N ALA A 449 -17.06 -19.80 0.08
CA ALA A 449 -18.38 -19.67 -0.56
C ALA A 449 -19.15 -21.01 -0.65
N GLY A 450 -18.44 -22.13 -0.64
CA GLY A 450 -19.03 -23.46 -0.78
C GLY A 450 -19.58 -23.75 -2.18
N PRO A 451 -20.54 -24.68 -2.31
CA PRO A 451 -21.13 -25.04 -3.61
C PRO A 451 -21.88 -23.90 -4.29
N GLY A 452 -21.76 -23.84 -5.62
CA GLY A 452 -22.41 -22.86 -6.50
C GLY A 452 -21.75 -22.90 -7.89
N PRO A 453 -22.19 -22.08 -8.86
CA PRO A 453 -21.62 -22.05 -10.21
C PRO A 453 -20.12 -21.68 -10.20
N ASP A 454 -19.31 -22.35 -11.02
CA ASP A 454 -17.85 -22.16 -11.04
C ASP A 454 -17.45 -20.69 -11.27
N TRP A 455 -18.06 -20.04 -12.28
CA TRP A 455 -17.83 -18.62 -12.58
C TRP A 455 -18.15 -17.69 -11.41
N ALA A 456 -19.19 -18.02 -10.64
CA ALA A 456 -19.59 -17.23 -9.46
C ALA A 456 -18.60 -17.42 -8.31
N ARG A 457 -18.05 -18.63 -8.12
CA ARG A 457 -16.97 -18.88 -7.14
C ARG A 457 -15.69 -18.16 -7.54
N THR A 458 -15.34 -18.11 -8.84
CA THR A 458 -14.18 -17.35 -9.34
C THR A 458 -14.36 -15.85 -9.12
N LEU A 459 -15.52 -15.26 -9.45
CA LEU A 459 -15.80 -13.85 -9.17
C LEU A 459 -15.69 -13.51 -7.67
N VAL A 460 -16.33 -14.30 -6.80
CA VAL A 460 -16.24 -14.11 -5.34
C VAL A 460 -14.81 -14.28 -4.83
N ARG A 461 -14.05 -15.26 -5.33
CA ARG A 461 -12.65 -15.45 -4.94
C ARG A 461 -11.77 -14.27 -5.35
N THR A 462 -11.83 -13.84 -6.62
CA THR A 462 -10.97 -12.77 -7.14
C THR A 462 -11.35 -11.42 -6.55
N LEU A 463 -12.63 -11.09 -6.41
CA LEU A 463 -13.10 -9.84 -5.81
C LEU A 463 -12.61 -9.71 -4.36
N ASN A 464 -12.92 -10.70 -3.52
CA ASN A 464 -12.63 -10.59 -2.10
C ASN A 464 -11.13 -10.66 -1.79
N ALA A 465 -10.33 -11.32 -2.63
CA ALA A 465 -8.87 -11.25 -2.56
C ALA A 465 -8.33 -9.81 -2.76
N TRP A 466 -8.97 -8.99 -3.61
CA TRP A 466 -8.64 -7.57 -3.73
C TRP A 466 -9.21 -6.73 -2.58
N LEU A 467 -10.42 -7.00 -2.11
CA LEU A 467 -10.98 -6.30 -0.94
C LEU A 467 -10.15 -6.55 0.34
N ASP A 468 -9.74 -7.79 0.61
CA ASP A 468 -8.82 -8.12 1.72
C ASP A 468 -7.49 -7.38 1.59
N LEU A 469 -6.98 -7.20 0.36
CA LEU A 469 -5.74 -6.47 0.12
C LEU A 469 -5.91 -4.99 0.48
N PHE A 470 -6.95 -4.34 -0.04
CA PHE A 470 -7.22 -2.92 0.22
C PHE A 470 -7.53 -2.66 1.70
N GLU A 471 -8.26 -3.56 2.36
CA GLU A 471 -8.47 -3.52 3.80
C GLU A 471 -7.19 -3.74 4.60
N TRP A 472 -6.30 -4.65 4.18
CA TRP A 472 -5.01 -4.85 4.85
C TRP A 472 -4.18 -3.55 4.85
N TRP A 473 -4.09 -2.85 3.72
CA TRP A 473 -3.40 -1.56 3.65
C TRP A 473 -4.10 -0.49 4.50
N ALA A 474 -5.43 -0.43 4.48
CA ALA A 474 -6.21 0.50 5.32
C ALA A 474 -6.05 0.26 6.84
N ILE A 475 -5.88 -1.00 7.27
CA ILE A 475 -5.76 -1.38 8.70
C ILE A 475 -4.30 -1.29 9.19
N HIS A 476 -3.34 -1.74 8.38
CA HIS A 476 -1.96 -1.94 8.82
C HIS A 476 -0.97 -0.87 8.35
N ARG A 477 -1.33 -0.02 7.37
CA ARG A 477 -0.42 1.00 6.83
C ARG A 477 -1.01 2.42 6.75
N GLN A 478 -2.33 2.59 6.60
CA GLN A 478 -2.93 3.94 6.52
C GLN A 478 -2.75 4.76 7.81
N THR A 479 -2.46 6.05 7.64
CA THR A 479 -2.11 6.98 8.73
C THR A 479 -3.26 7.84 9.26
N ALA A 480 -2.94 8.72 10.22
CA ALA A 480 -3.84 9.78 10.64
C ALA A 480 -4.12 10.76 9.48
N GLU A 481 -3.13 11.03 8.64
CA GLU A 481 -3.17 11.97 7.51
C GLU A 481 -3.91 11.38 6.29
N GLY A 482 -3.71 10.10 5.97
CA GLY A 482 -4.44 9.37 4.92
C GLY A 482 -3.57 8.67 3.86
N ASP A 483 -2.26 8.91 3.82
CA ASP A 483 -1.27 8.16 3.03
C ASP A 483 -1.13 6.70 3.52
N ILE A 484 -0.63 5.80 2.65
CA ILE A 484 -0.66 4.34 2.86
C ILE A 484 0.63 3.57 2.54
N GLY A 485 1.57 4.07 1.72
CA GLY A 485 2.72 3.29 1.26
C GLY A 485 3.94 4.11 0.87
N GLY A 486 3.96 4.56 -0.39
CA GLY A 486 5.00 5.41 -0.96
C GLY A 486 4.80 6.90 -0.65
N GLY A 487 3.63 7.28 -0.14
CA GLY A 487 3.24 8.66 0.13
C GLY A 487 2.43 9.27 -1.02
N TRP A 488 2.02 10.53 -0.86
CA TRP A 488 0.98 11.22 -1.65
C TRP A 488 1.02 11.03 -3.18
N THR A 489 2.19 10.96 -3.81
CA THR A 489 2.35 10.84 -5.26
C THR A 489 2.47 9.41 -5.78
N ASP A 490 2.66 8.41 -4.90
CA ASP A 490 2.83 6.99 -5.26
C ASP A 490 1.58 6.18 -4.83
N ASP A 491 1.03 6.52 -3.65
CA ASP A 491 -0.27 6.03 -3.16
C ASP A 491 -1.42 6.38 -4.12
N VAL A 492 -1.29 7.46 -4.89
CA VAL A 492 -2.33 7.97 -5.80
C VAL A 492 -2.59 7.05 -7.00
N GLU A 493 -1.65 6.16 -7.35
CA GLU A 493 -1.86 5.17 -8.42
C GLU A 493 -2.71 3.98 -7.95
N ILE A 494 -2.59 3.59 -6.67
CA ILE A 494 -3.27 2.42 -6.10
C ILE A 494 -4.61 2.77 -5.45
N VAL A 495 -4.73 3.88 -4.71
CA VAL A 495 -5.95 4.18 -3.93
C VAL A 495 -7.22 4.35 -4.80
N PRO A 496 -7.20 4.81 -6.07
CA PRO A 496 -8.38 4.78 -6.93
C PRO A 496 -8.93 3.36 -7.17
N ALA A 497 -8.13 2.29 -6.99
CA ALA A 497 -8.61 0.90 -7.02
C ALA A 497 -9.47 0.56 -5.79
N PHE A 498 -9.17 1.14 -4.62
CA PHE A 498 -9.99 1.03 -3.42
C PHE A 498 -11.34 1.72 -3.67
N ALA A 499 -11.30 2.93 -4.23
CA ALA A 499 -12.48 3.71 -4.58
C ALA A 499 -13.37 3.00 -5.60
N LEU A 500 -12.80 2.47 -6.69
CA LEU A 500 -13.56 1.76 -7.71
C LEU A 500 -14.20 0.48 -7.16
N SER A 501 -13.48 -0.26 -6.30
CA SER A 501 -14.02 -1.50 -5.71
C SER A 501 -15.17 -1.23 -4.76
N ALA A 502 -15.05 -0.21 -3.91
CA ALA A 502 -16.13 0.23 -3.01
C ALA A 502 -17.29 0.93 -3.76
N PHE A 503 -17.04 1.56 -4.90
CA PHE A 503 -18.08 2.11 -5.76
C PHE A 503 -18.96 1.04 -6.40
N VAL A 504 -18.34 -0.06 -6.86
CA VAL A 504 -19.03 -1.15 -7.56
C VAL A 504 -19.90 -1.99 -6.61
N LEU A 505 -19.45 -2.19 -5.36
CA LEU A 505 -20.18 -2.92 -4.30
C LEU A 505 -20.07 -2.16 -2.97
N GLU A 506 -21.03 -1.26 -2.74
CA GLU A 506 -20.99 -0.27 -1.65
C GLU A 506 -20.89 -0.90 -0.26
N ASP A 507 -21.60 -2.01 -0.04
CA ASP A 507 -21.65 -2.70 1.25
C ASP A 507 -20.60 -3.82 1.42
N ALA A 508 -19.78 -4.09 0.39
CA ALA A 508 -18.77 -5.15 0.45
C ALA A 508 -17.49 -4.75 1.20
N SER A 509 -17.15 -3.44 1.27
CA SER A 509 -16.12 -2.91 2.18
C SER A 509 -16.30 -1.42 2.48
N HIS A 510 -16.83 -1.13 3.67
CA HIS A 510 -16.90 0.25 4.19
C HIS A 510 -15.49 0.82 4.49
N LEU A 511 -14.52 -0.06 4.77
CA LEU A 511 -13.12 0.32 5.02
C LEU A 511 -12.43 0.80 3.74
N ALA A 512 -12.62 0.14 2.60
CA ALA A 512 -12.06 0.59 1.32
C ALA A 512 -12.61 1.98 0.91
N SER A 513 -13.91 2.22 1.11
CA SER A 513 -14.54 3.53 0.89
C SER A 513 -13.95 4.61 1.79
N HIS A 514 -13.90 4.35 3.11
CA HIS A 514 -13.33 5.28 4.09
C HIS A 514 -11.86 5.59 3.81
N ALA A 515 -11.06 4.57 3.49
CA ALA A 515 -9.64 4.72 3.22
C ALA A 515 -9.37 5.56 1.95
N ALA A 516 -10.15 5.35 0.90
CA ALA A 516 -10.04 6.12 -0.34
C ALA A 516 -10.42 7.60 -0.14
N LEU A 517 -11.50 7.87 0.58
CA LEU A 517 -11.92 9.23 0.91
C LEU A 517 -10.92 9.93 1.83
N ARG A 518 -10.43 9.22 2.86
CA ARG A 518 -9.38 9.73 3.77
C ARG A 518 -8.11 10.11 3.02
N PHE A 519 -7.65 9.25 2.12
CA PHE A 519 -6.50 9.55 1.26
C PHE A 519 -6.76 10.78 0.38
N ALA A 520 -7.91 10.85 -0.29
CA ALA A 520 -8.23 11.97 -1.19
C ALA A 520 -8.34 13.31 -0.43
N ASP A 521 -8.84 13.31 0.81
CA ASP A 521 -8.88 14.47 1.68
C ASP A 521 -7.50 14.82 2.25
N GLY A 522 -6.67 13.83 2.60
CA GLY A 522 -5.28 14.01 3.01
C GLY A 522 -4.44 14.62 1.89
N LEU A 523 -4.50 14.05 0.69
CA LEU A 523 -3.84 14.52 -0.52
C LEU A 523 -4.21 15.97 -0.86
N TRP A 524 -5.50 16.30 -0.82
CA TRP A 524 -5.98 17.66 -1.04
C TRP A 524 -5.45 18.66 0.01
N ASN A 525 -5.27 18.24 1.26
CA ASN A 525 -4.75 19.09 2.34
C ASN A 525 -3.23 19.03 2.54
N SER A 526 -2.53 18.17 1.79
CA SER A 526 -1.07 18.06 1.77
C SER A 526 -0.40 19.27 1.11
N SER A 527 0.93 19.38 1.26
CA SER A 527 1.74 20.35 0.54
C SER A 527 1.88 20.07 -0.97
N VAL A 528 1.40 18.91 -1.45
CA VAL A 528 1.41 18.59 -2.89
C VAL A 528 0.38 19.43 -3.64
N MET A 529 -0.76 19.77 -3.04
CA MET A 529 -1.88 20.42 -3.72
C MET A 529 -2.01 21.92 -3.41
N ASP A 530 -2.08 22.75 -4.45
CA ASP A 530 -2.57 24.13 -4.32
C ASP A 530 -4.10 24.09 -4.23
N ARG A 531 -4.63 24.24 -3.01
CA ARG A 531 -6.08 24.22 -2.72
C ARG A 531 -6.89 25.39 -3.28
N ALA A 532 -6.23 26.42 -3.82
CA ALA A 532 -6.88 27.52 -4.54
C ALA A 532 -6.97 27.23 -6.06
N ARG A 533 -5.96 26.53 -6.61
CA ARG A 533 -5.86 26.17 -8.04
C ARG A 533 -6.36 24.76 -8.38
N GLY A 534 -6.50 23.87 -7.40
CA GLY A 534 -6.95 22.48 -7.60
C GLY A 534 -5.97 21.60 -8.39
N TYR A 535 -4.68 21.87 -8.33
CA TYR A 535 -3.64 21.15 -9.06
C TYR A 535 -2.35 21.08 -8.22
N GLN A 536 -1.37 20.26 -8.62
CA GLN A 536 -0.10 20.14 -7.91
C GLN A 536 0.63 21.49 -7.81
N ALA A 537 1.04 21.89 -6.61
CA ALA A 537 1.72 23.15 -6.33
C ALA A 537 3.15 23.20 -6.88
N GLN A 538 3.87 22.07 -6.81
CA GLN A 538 5.25 21.91 -7.28
C GLN A 538 5.31 21.68 -8.80
N TYR A 539 6.37 22.16 -9.43
CA TYR A 539 6.58 22.08 -10.87
C TYR A 539 7.45 20.88 -11.24
N GLY A 540 6.96 20.08 -12.19
CA GLY A 540 7.63 18.90 -12.73
C GLY A 540 7.00 18.51 -14.06
N ASP A 541 7.25 17.29 -14.51
CA ASP A 541 6.65 16.74 -15.72
C ASP A 541 5.15 16.43 -15.56
N VAL A 542 4.46 16.22 -16.68
CA VAL A 542 3.02 15.99 -16.72
C VAL A 542 2.57 14.59 -16.26
N GLU A 543 3.47 13.62 -16.08
CA GLU A 543 3.11 12.33 -15.46
C GLU A 543 2.73 12.59 -13.99
N HIS A 544 3.71 13.07 -13.23
CA HIS A 544 3.64 13.25 -11.78
C HIS A 544 2.77 14.44 -11.37
N THR A 545 2.81 15.55 -12.11
CA THR A 545 2.03 16.74 -11.73
C THR A 545 0.54 16.57 -11.97
N ALA A 546 0.14 15.72 -12.91
CA ALA A 546 -1.26 15.45 -13.20
C ALA A 546 -1.86 14.43 -12.22
N GLU A 547 -1.10 13.39 -11.84
CA GLU A 547 -1.49 12.29 -10.93
C GLU A 547 -2.36 12.73 -9.72
N PRO A 548 -1.93 13.67 -8.84
CA PRO A 548 -2.73 14.12 -7.70
C PRO A 548 -4.13 14.65 -8.04
N SER A 549 -4.27 15.30 -9.20
CA SER A 549 -5.55 15.87 -9.64
C SER A 549 -6.36 14.89 -10.50
N GLY A 550 -5.71 14.13 -11.38
CA GLY A 550 -6.32 13.18 -12.31
C GLY A 550 -6.95 11.98 -11.60
N TYR A 551 -6.23 11.43 -10.62
CA TYR A 551 -6.65 10.25 -9.87
C TYR A 551 -7.25 10.62 -8.49
N GLY A 552 -6.69 11.63 -7.80
CA GLY A 552 -7.20 12.04 -6.49
C GLY A 552 -8.60 12.67 -6.52
N LEU A 553 -8.92 13.49 -7.53
CA LEU A 553 -10.23 14.16 -7.61
C LEU A 553 -11.35 13.27 -8.18
N THR A 554 -11.02 12.19 -8.87
CA THR A 554 -12.03 11.25 -9.43
C THR A 554 -12.64 10.31 -8.39
N ILE A 555 -12.05 10.23 -7.19
CA ILE A 555 -12.58 9.47 -6.04
C ILE A 555 -13.92 10.05 -5.54
N TYR A 556 -14.10 11.38 -5.56
CA TYR A 556 -15.33 12.04 -5.08
C TYR A 556 -16.58 11.70 -5.90
N PRO A 557 -16.62 11.90 -7.23
CA PRO A 557 -17.81 11.57 -8.03
C PRO A 557 -18.12 10.07 -8.09
N LEU A 558 -17.21 9.18 -7.66
CA LEU A 558 -17.54 7.79 -7.37
C LEU A 558 -18.25 7.62 -6.02
N LEU A 559 -17.56 7.93 -4.91
CA LEU A 559 -17.97 7.51 -3.57
C LEU A 559 -18.95 8.48 -2.89
N ARG A 560 -19.02 9.73 -3.36
CA ARG A 560 -19.92 10.77 -2.87
C ARG A 560 -20.50 11.56 -4.06
N PRO A 561 -21.31 10.93 -4.95
CA PRO A 561 -21.89 11.61 -6.10
C PRO A 561 -22.80 12.76 -5.64
N GLY A 562 -22.62 13.95 -6.24
CA GLY A 562 -23.32 15.18 -5.84
C GLY A 562 -22.78 15.86 -4.58
N ASP A 563 -21.69 15.37 -3.97
CA ASP A 563 -21.03 16.06 -2.86
C ASP A 563 -20.46 17.41 -3.32
N PRO A 564 -20.83 18.52 -2.65
CA PRO A 564 -20.43 19.86 -3.10
C PRO A 564 -18.93 20.09 -3.15
N GLU A 565 -18.18 19.58 -2.17
CA GLU A 565 -16.76 19.90 -2.06
C GLU A 565 -15.93 19.09 -3.06
N GLY A 566 -16.32 17.84 -3.34
CA GLY A 566 -15.74 17.05 -4.42
C GLY A 566 -15.83 17.78 -5.77
N LEU A 567 -17.02 18.30 -6.10
CA LEU A 567 -17.26 19.04 -7.34
C LEU A 567 -16.56 20.41 -7.35
N ASP A 568 -16.53 21.13 -6.23
CA ASP A 568 -15.77 22.38 -6.07
C ASP A 568 -14.27 22.22 -6.29
N ARG A 569 -13.68 21.12 -5.81
CA ARG A 569 -12.27 20.78 -6.03
C ARG A 569 -11.99 20.52 -7.51
N ILE A 570 -12.91 19.86 -8.22
CA ILE A 570 -12.84 19.66 -9.68
C ILE A 570 -13.00 20.99 -10.43
N LEU A 571 -13.93 21.87 -10.05
CA LEU A 571 -14.12 23.20 -10.66
C LEU A 571 -12.84 24.04 -10.62
N LYS A 572 -12.12 24.05 -9.48
CA LYS A 572 -10.82 24.73 -9.36
C LYS A 572 -9.78 24.17 -10.34
N SER A 573 -9.65 22.85 -10.39
CA SER A 573 -8.72 22.16 -11.31
C SER A 573 -9.04 22.49 -12.78
N ALA A 574 -10.33 22.45 -13.13
CA ALA A 574 -10.84 22.83 -14.45
C ALA A 574 -10.52 24.30 -14.80
N LYS A 575 -10.60 25.21 -13.82
CA LYS A 575 -10.20 26.62 -14.01
C LYS A 575 -8.70 26.77 -14.28
N THR A 576 -7.85 25.97 -13.64
CA THR A 576 -6.40 25.97 -13.91
C THR A 576 -6.11 25.42 -15.31
N PHE A 577 -6.71 24.31 -15.71
CA PHE A 577 -6.62 23.77 -17.07
C PHE A 577 -7.00 24.81 -18.14
N THR A 578 -8.18 25.42 -18.01
CA THR A 578 -8.69 26.37 -19.01
C THR A 578 -7.94 27.70 -19.08
N SER A 579 -7.44 28.23 -17.96
CA SER A 579 -6.80 29.56 -17.92
C SER A 579 -5.27 29.53 -18.03
N LEU A 580 -4.60 28.51 -17.49
CA LEU A 580 -3.15 28.40 -17.45
C LEU A 580 -2.60 27.46 -18.51
N PHE A 581 -3.21 26.29 -18.72
CA PHE A 581 -2.58 25.23 -19.52
C PHE A 581 -2.87 25.34 -21.02
N LEU A 582 -4.09 25.70 -21.42
CA LEU A 582 -4.46 25.77 -22.84
C LEU A 582 -3.93 27.01 -23.57
N THR A 583 -3.66 26.87 -24.86
CA THR A 583 -3.42 27.92 -25.85
C THR A 583 -3.99 27.50 -27.20
N ASN A 584 -4.11 28.45 -28.14
CA ASN A 584 -4.31 28.09 -29.54
C ASN A 584 -2.98 28.11 -30.29
N THR A 585 -2.81 27.20 -31.25
CA THR A 585 -1.65 27.11 -32.16
C THR A 585 -1.78 28.09 -33.35
N PRO A 586 -0.75 28.24 -34.19
CA PRO A 586 -0.87 28.95 -35.47
C PRO A 586 -1.96 28.45 -36.43
N ALA A 587 -2.39 27.18 -36.33
CA ALA A 587 -3.51 26.64 -37.11
C ALA A 587 -4.88 26.91 -36.46
N GLY A 588 -4.91 27.42 -35.23
CA GLY A 588 -6.13 27.65 -34.44
C GLY A 588 -6.57 26.45 -33.59
N HIS A 589 -5.81 25.34 -33.60
CA HIS A 589 -6.05 24.18 -32.74
C HIS A 589 -5.83 24.53 -31.27
N THR A 590 -6.69 24.06 -30.36
CA THR A 590 -6.53 24.29 -28.90
C THR A 590 -5.71 23.18 -28.26
N HIS A 591 -4.52 23.50 -27.76
CA HIS A 591 -3.55 22.55 -27.19
C HIS A 591 -2.99 23.00 -25.84
N PHE A 592 -2.38 22.10 -25.09
CA PHE A 592 -1.54 22.49 -23.95
C PHE A 592 -0.33 23.31 -24.41
N ARG A 593 0.08 24.30 -23.63
CA ARG A 593 1.29 25.11 -23.87
C ARG A 593 2.58 24.30 -23.74
N GLY A 594 2.57 23.22 -22.96
CA GLY A 594 3.72 22.35 -22.72
C GLY A 594 3.42 21.12 -21.84
N ASN A 595 4.45 20.31 -21.58
CA ASN A 595 4.38 19.02 -20.90
C ASN A 595 5.09 18.97 -19.53
N HIS A 596 5.49 20.13 -18.99
CA HIS A 596 5.86 20.32 -17.59
C HIS A 596 5.04 21.48 -17.02
N MET A 597 4.53 21.35 -15.79
CA MET A 597 3.54 22.28 -15.24
C MET A 597 3.41 22.22 -13.72
N SER A 598 2.68 23.18 -13.18
CA SER A 598 2.15 23.22 -11.81
C SER A 598 0.87 24.05 -11.78
N ALA A 599 0.27 24.18 -10.60
CA ALA A 599 -0.84 25.07 -10.29
C ALA A 599 -0.65 26.53 -10.73
N THR A 600 0.59 26.99 -10.92
CA THR A 600 0.93 28.40 -11.13
C THR A 600 1.71 28.69 -12.41
N GLN A 601 2.37 27.70 -13.02
CA GLN A 601 3.17 27.86 -14.23
C GLN A 601 3.13 26.62 -15.14
N ILE A 602 3.43 26.80 -16.43
CA ILE A 602 3.55 25.74 -17.44
C ILE A 602 4.74 26.07 -18.35
N ALA A 603 5.40 25.03 -18.86
CA ALA A 603 6.62 25.17 -19.64
C ALA A 603 6.43 26.00 -20.93
N LEU A 604 7.38 26.90 -21.17
CA LEU A 604 7.49 27.70 -22.40
C LEU A 604 8.90 27.60 -23.02
N ASP A 605 9.79 26.81 -22.42
CA ASP A 605 11.15 26.58 -22.92
C ASP A 605 11.15 25.77 -24.23
N PRO A 606 12.24 25.80 -25.02
CA PRO A 606 12.28 25.18 -26.34
C PRO A 606 11.99 23.67 -26.39
N ASN A 607 12.20 22.94 -25.28
CA ASN A 607 12.12 21.49 -25.23
C ASN A 607 10.77 20.94 -24.73
N HIS A 608 10.06 21.69 -23.89
CA HIS A 608 8.86 21.18 -23.20
C HIS A 608 7.55 21.81 -23.67
N ARG A 609 7.61 22.77 -24.59
CA ARG A 609 6.46 23.51 -25.17
C ARG A 609 5.64 22.70 -26.21
N ALA A 610 5.38 21.43 -25.92
CA ALA A 610 4.55 20.53 -26.72
C ALA A 610 3.39 19.95 -25.89
N ASP A 611 2.26 19.71 -26.56
CA ASP A 611 1.18 18.86 -26.05
C ASP A 611 1.50 17.41 -26.44
N ILE A 612 1.46 16.49 -25.48
CA ILE A 612 1.73 15.05 -25.67
C ILE A 612 0.55 14.24 -25.11
N PRO A 613 0.32 12.99 -25.56
CA PRO A 613 -0.83 12.19 -25.12
C PRO A 613 -1.03 12.12 -23.60
N LEU A 614 0.06 12.10 -22.83
CA LEU A 614 0.04 12.08 -21.36
C LEU A 614 -0.57 13.34 -20.72
N ASN A 615 -0.59 14.49 -21.40
CA ASN A 615 -1.32 15.68 -20.95
C ASN A 615 -2.82 15.41 -20.75
N GLY A 616 -3.39 14.43 -21.46
CA GLY A 616 -4.78 14.01 -21.25
C GLY A 616 -5.07 13.48 -19.83
N ARG A 617 -4.06 13.08 -19.05
CA ARG A 617 -4.21 12.72 -17.62
C ARG A 617 -4.73 13.90 -16.77
N VAL A 618 -4.45 15.14 -17.16
CA VAL A 618 -5.01 16.35 -16.52
C VAL A 618 -6.54 16.42 -16.69
N THR A 619 -7.08 15.83 -17.76
CA THR A 619 -8.50 15.98 -18.11
C THR A 619 -9.47 15.00 -17.42
N LEU A 620 -8.93 13.97 -16.77
CA LEU A 620 -9.69 12.86 -16.17
C LEU A 620 -10.90 13.28 -15.30
N PRO A 621 -10.77 14.20 -14.30
CA PRO A 621 -11.90 14.61 -13.48
C PRO A 621 -12.95 15.46 -14.21
N PHE A 622 -12.58 16.13 -15.31
CA PHE A 622 -13.47 17.05 -16.00
C PHE A 622 -14.60 16.32 -16.73
N ASN A 623 -14.34 15.13 -17.27
CA ASN A 623 -15.36 14.29 -17.88
C ASN A 623 -16.44 13.85 -16.87
N PHE A 624 -16.11 13.70 -15.58
CA PHE A 624 -17.12 13.44 -14.54
C PHE A 624 -18.01 14.66 -14.32
N LEU A 625 -17.45 15.87 -14.22
CA LEU A 625 -18.22 17.11 -14.10
C LEU A 625 -19.12 17.38 -15.33
N VAL A 626 -18.63 17.07 -16.54
CA VAL A 626 -19.41 17.14 -17.79
C VAL A 626 -20.49 16.04 -17.87
N SER A 627 -20.27 14.90 -17.21
CA SER A 627 -21.27 13.81 -17.10
C SER A 627 -22.30 14.03 -15.98
N TYR A 628 -21.93 14.82 -14.96
CA TYR A 628 -22.79 15.23 -13.86
C TYR A 628 -23.77 16.31 -14.32
N SER A 629 -23.33 17.57 -14.38
CA SER A 629 -24.20 18.73 -14.68
C SER A 629 -24.08 19.26 -16.11
N GLY A 630 -23.13 18.77 -16.91
CA GLY A 630 -22.90 19.25 -18.28
C GLY A 630 -22.39 20.69 -18.33
N ASN A 631 -21.57 21.10 -17.36
CA ASN A 631 -21.13 22.48 -17.19
C ASN A 631 -20.41 23.01 -18.46
N PRO A 632 -21.01 23.97 -19.19
CA PRO A 632 -20.47 24.45 -20.47
C PRO A 632 -19.14 25.21 -20.33
N GLY A 633 -18.82 25.73 -19.14
CA GLY A 633 -17.55 26.41 -18.86
C GLY A 633 -16.33 25.51 -18.97
N ILE A 634 -16.50 24.20 -18.74
CA ILE A 634 -15.46 23.18 -18.94
C ILE A 634 -15.72 22.32 -20.20
N GLU A 635 -16.98 22.01 -20.53
CA GLU A 635 -17.28 21.21 -21.73
C GLU A 635 -16.79 21.90 -23.02
N GLY A 636 -16.92 23.22 -23.12
CA GLY A 636 -16.44 23.97 -24.28
C GLY A 636 -14.93 23.82 -24.53
N PRO A 637 -14.06 24.23 -23.58
CA PRO A 637 -12.61 24.12 -23.72
C PRO A 637 -12.10 22.68 -23.82
N LEU A 638 -12.69 21.75 -23.06
CA LEU A 638 -12.30 20.33 -23.11
C LEU A 638 -12.67 19.69 -24.46
N ARG A 639 -13.83 20.04 -25.02
CA ARG A 639 -14.20 19.62 -26.38
C ARG A 639 -13.28 20.24 -27.42
N ALA A 640 -12.97 21.54 -27.33
CA ALA A 640 -12.06 22.20 -28.28
C ALA A 640 -10.67 21.52 -28.34
N TRP A 641 -10.15 21.08 -27.18
CA TRP A 641 -8.91 20.30 -27.09
C TRP A 641 -9.03 18.91 -27.73
N ALA A 642 -10.14 18.20 -27.51
CA ALA A 642 -10.40 16.91 -28.15
C ALA A 642 -10.67 17.03 -29.67
N GLU A 643 -11.29 18.13 -30.12
CA GLU A 643 -11.52 18.42 -31.54
C GLU A 643 -10.19 18.70 -32.25
N ALA A 644 -9.29 19.46 -31.63
CA ALA A 644 -7.93 19.70 -32.12
C ALA A 644 -7.13 18.39 -32.32
N TRP A 645 -7.03 17.56 -31.28
CA TRP A 645 -6.34 16.26 -31.39
C TRP A 645 -6.98 15.32 -32.44
N ALA A 646 -8.30 15.37 -32.65
CA ALA A 646 -8.97 14.58 -33.69
C ALA A 646 -8.66 15.10 -35.11
N ASP A 647 -8.56 16.42 -35.30
CA ASP A 647 -8.17 17.03 -36.57
C ASP A 647 -6.67 16.78 -36.85
N ASP A 648 -5.81 16.79 -35.83
CA ASP A 648 -4.40 16.36 -35.93
C ASP A 648 -4.23 14.85 -36.12
N ALA A 649 -5.19 14.02 -35.70
CA ALA A 649 -5.21 12.62 -36.09
C ALA A 649 -5.45 12.47 -37.61
N ALA A 650 -6.30 13.30 -38.21
CA ALA A 650 -6.59 13.26 -39.65
C ALA A 650 -5.40 13.69 -40.53
N ARG A 651 -4.50 14.54 -40.03
CA ARG A 651 -3.28 14.99 -40.73
C ARG A 651 -2.33 13.85 -41.10
N THR A 652 -1.56 14.03 -42.17
CA THR A 652 -0.57 13.08 -42.69
C THR A 652 0.86 13.60 -42.71
N ASP A 653 1.14 14.66 -41.95
CA ASP A 653 2.49 15.21 -41.73
C ASP A 653 3.49 14.10 -41.40
N LYS A 654 4.71 14.21 -41.96
CA LYS A 654 5.84 13.31 -41.69
C LYS A 654 5.58 11.82 -41.98
N GLY A 655 4.60 11.51 -42.84
CA GLY A 655 4.21 10.15 -43.16
C GLY A 655 3.30 9.49 -42.11
N LYS A 656 2.67 10.28 -41.23
CA LYS A 656 1.67 9.77 -40.29
C LYS A 656 0.44 9.22 -41.04
N PRO A 657 -0.07 8.02 -40.71
CA PRO A 657 -1.33 7.52 -41.25
C PRO A 657 -2.52 8.40 -40.82
N ALA A 658 -3.45 8.66 -41.73
CA ALA A 658 -4.64 9.45 -41.43
C ALA A 658 -5.53 8.73 -40.40
N GLY A 659 -6.04 9.47 -39.43
CA GLY A 659 -6.81 8.96 -38.29
C GLY A 659 -5.95 8.40 -37.14
N VAL A 660 -4.62 8.35 -37.27
CA VAL A 660 -3.75 7.98 -36.14
C VAL A 660 -3.30 9.24 -35.41
N PHE A 661 -3.53 9.31 -34.09
CA PHE A 661 -3.02 10.41 -33.26
C PHE A 661 -1.48 10.47 -33.31
N PRO A 662 -0.86 11.66 -33.44
CA PRO A 662 0.58 11.81 -33.32
C PRO A 662 1.05 11.67 -31.86
N ASN A 663 2.35 11.41 -31.63
CA ASN A 663 2.88 11.37 -30.26
C ASN A 663 3.18 12.75 -29.64
N ALA A 664 3.08 13.83 -30.41
CA ALA A 664 3.20 15.21 -29.93
C ALA A 664 2.65 16.24 -30.94
N VAL A 665 2.20 17.39 -30.45
CA VAL A 665 1.93 18.62 -31.23
C VAL A 665 2.65 19.81 -30.56
N TRP A 666 3.48 20.53 -31.31
CA TRP A 666 4.24 21.67 -30.79
C TRP A 666 3.42 22.96 -30.85
N ALA A 667 2.91 23.39 -29.69
CA ALA A 667 2.00 24.53 -29.59
C ALA A 667 2.46 25.84 -30.28
N PRO A 668 3.76 26.22 -30.30
CA PRO A 668 4.21 27.45 -30.98
C PRO A 668 4.30 27.35 -32.51
N THR A 669 4.32 26.16 -33.09
CA THR A 669 4.60 25.93 -34.52
C THR A 669 3.55 25.11 -35.25
N ASP A 670 2.63 24.46 -34.52
CA ASP A 670 1.68 23.48 -35.07
C ASP A 670 2.37 22.26 -35.73
N GLU A 671 3.60 21.98 -35.30
CA GLU A 671 4.40 20.88 -35.84
C GLU A 671 4.08 19.57 -35.13
N ILE A 672 3.80 18.50 -35.89
CA ILE A 672 3.58 17.15 -35.35
C ILE A 672 4.92 16.44 -35.07
N GLY A 673 5.03 15.70 -33.96
CA GLY A 673 6.17 14.80 -33.71
C GLY A 673 7.48 15.50 -33.37
N PHE A 674 8.63 15.01 -33.87
CA PHE A 674 9.93 15.60 -33.57
C PHE A 674 10.20 16.91 -34.32
N PRO A 675 10.58 18.00 -33.63
CA PRO A 675 10.76 19.30 -34.25
C PRO A 675 11.93 19.27 -35.24
N GLY A 676 11.70 19.72 -36.48
CA GLY A 676 12.71 19.73 -37.55
C GLY A 676 13.06 18.36 -38.15
N ASN A 677 12.42 17.26 -37.71
CA ASN A 677 12.61 15.93 -38.30
C ASN A 677 11.50 15.63 -39.33
N PRO A 678 11.80 15.24 -40.58
CA PRO A 678 10.79 15.09 -41.63
C PRO A 678 10.00 13.78 -41.61
N THR A 679 10.31 12.80 -40.74
CA THR A 679 9.69 11.45 -40.75
C THR A 679 9.32 10.89 -39.38
N ASN A 680 9.82 11.48 -38.28
CA ASN A 680 9.59 10.94 -36.94
C ASN A 680 8.42 11.62 -36.23
N TRP A 681 7.27 10.95 -36.26
CA TRP A 681 6.03 11.30 -35.55
C TRP A 681 5.70 10.36 -34.37
N TRP A 682 6.62 9.47 -34.02
CA TRP A 682 6.33 8.23 -33.27
C TRP A 682 7.38 7.81 -32.23
N GLY A 683 8.59 8.39 -32.22
CA GLY A 683 9.69 7.94 -31.34
C GLY A 683 9.68 8.60 -29.96
N ALA A 684 10.30 7.94 -28.97
CA ALA A 684 10.55 8.54 -27.66
C ALA A 684 11.82 9.42 -27.64
N ASN A 685 11.85 10.48 -26.82
CA ASN A 685 13.09 11.20 -26.46
C ASN A 685 12.94 12.00 -25.17
N SER A 686 13.59 11.53 -24.09
CA SER A 686 13.57 12.17 -22.77
C SER A 686 14.07 13.61 -22.69
N THR A 687 14.80 14.10 -23.70
CA THR A 687 15.28 15.51 -23.74
C THR A 687 14.13 16.50 -23.92
N TYR A 688 12.94 16.02 -24.32
CA TYR A 688 11.70 16.76 -24.44
C TYR A 688 10.68 16.38 -23.35
N GLY A 689 11.15 15.93 -22.19
CA GLY A 689 10.32 15.48 -21.07
C GLY A 689 9.83 14.04 -21.22
N GLN A 690 8.60 13.78 -20.77
CA GLN A 690 7.86 12.51 -20.90
C GLN A 690 7.44 12.17 -22.35
N PHE A 691 8.28 12.52 -23.33
CA PHE A 691 8.02 12.34 -24.76
C PHE A 691 8.19 10.86 -25.12
N SER A 692 7.11 10.09 -24.97
CA SER A 692 7.08 8.62 -25.11
C SER A 692 6.93 8.15 -26.56
N ALA A 693 7.11 6.83 -26.78
CA ALA A 693 6.97 6.24 -28.10
C ALA A 693 5.49 6.04 -28.45
N PHE A 694 5.18 5.95 -29.73
CA PHE A 694 3.88 5.52 -30.20
C PHE A 694 3.71 4.01 -29.93
N PRO A 695 2.60 3.54 -29.31
CA PRO A 695 1.37 4.26 -28.95
C PRO A 695 1.21 4.49 -27.41
N ASP A 696 2.30 4.65 -26.67
CA ASP A 696 2.30 4.77 -25.21
C ASP A 696 1.45 5.99 -24.77
N TYR A 697 0.65 5.83 -23.71
CA TYR A 697 -0.32 6.82 -23.21
C TYR A 697 -1.38 7.34 -24.22
N HIS A 698 -1.43 6.87 -25.47
CA HIS A 698 -2.40 7.36 -26.48
C HIS A 698 -3.87 7.04 -26.10
N PHE A 699 -4.09 6.14 -25.15
CA PHE A 699 -5.39 5.90 -24.52
C PHE A 699 -6.00 7.16 -23.88
N HIS A 700 -5.19 8.12 -23.44
CA HIS A 700 -5.64 9.42 -22.93
C HIS A 700 -6.18 10.36 -24.03
N LEU A 701 -5.98 10.05 -25.31
CA LEU A 701 -6.59 10.75 -26.46
C LEU A 701 -7.80 9.98 -27.02
N TYR A 702 -7.71 8.65 -27.08
CA TYR A 702 -8.84 7.80 -27.48
C TYR A 702 -10.03 7.87 -26.49
N ALA A 703 -9.80 7.98 -25.18
CA ALA A 703 -10.89 8.09 -24.19
C ALA A 703 -11.76 9.36 -24.34
N PRO A 704 -11.22 10.60 -24.41
CA PRO A 704 -12.03 11.78 -24.66
C PRO A 704 -12.65 11.80 -26.07
N ALA A 705 -12.00 11.21 -27.08
CA ALA A 705 -12.61 11.02 -28.39
C ALA A 705 -13.85 10.09 -28.30
N ALA A 706 -13.78 8.97 -27.58
CA ALA A 706 -14.93 8.12 -27.32
C ALA A 706 -16.05 8.88 -26.58
N PHE A 707 -15.70 9.64 -25.54
CA PHE A 707 -16.64 10.45 -24.76
C PHE A 707 -17.40 11.47 -25.63
N PHE A 708 -16.70 12.28 -26.43
CA PHE A 708 -17.36 13.25 -27.30
C PHE A 708 -18.03 12.62 -28.53
N PHE A 709 -17.62 11.43 -28.99
CA PHE A 709 -18.39 10.69 -29.98
C PHE A 709 -19.75 10.27 -29.44
N LEU A 710 -19.81 9.66 -28.24
CA LEU A 710 -21.09 9.31 -27.59
C LEU A 710 -21.96 10.54 -27.33
N ARG A 711 -21.36 11.65 -26.90
CA ARG A 711 -22.08 12.87 -26.51
C ARG A 711 -22.56 13.73 -27.68
N THR A 712 -21.90 13.67 -28.84
CA THR A 712 -22.17 14.59 -29.98
C THR A 712 -22.46 13.91 -31.32
N GLY A 713 -22.13 12.64 -31.48
CA GLY A 713 -22.23 11.92 -32.75
C GLY A 713 -21.30 12.42 -33.87
N GLN A 714 -20.42 13.40 -33.63
CA GLN A 714 -19.55 13.98 -34.67
C GLN A 714 -18.58 12.94 -35.24
N ALA A 715 -18.58 12.81 -36.57
CA ALA A 715 -17.74 11.84 -37.29
C ALA A 715 -16.22 12.02 -37.04
N ARG A 716 -15.73 13.23 -36.73
CA ARG A 716 -14.32 13.48 -36.43
C ARG A 716 -13.80 12.63 -35.26
N PHE A 717 -14.62 12.42 -34.23
CA PHE A 717 -14.26 11.62 -33.07
C PHE A 717 -14.35 10.12 -33.34
N ARG A 718 -15.13 9.71 -34.34
CA ARG A 718 -15.23 8.31 -34.79
C ARG A 718 -14.00 7.90 -35.60
N ALA A 719 -13.48 8.81 -36.44
CA ALA A 719 -12.44 8.50 -37.42
C ALA A 719 -11.18 7.79 -36.86
N PRO A 720 -10.65 8.13 -35.65
CA PRO A 720 -9.52 7.40 -35.09
C PRO A 720 -9.77 5.92 -34.78
N PHE A 721 -11.03 5.54 -34.49
CA PHE A 721 -11.42 4.15 -34.25
C PHE A 721 -11.61 3.37 -35.54
N ASP A 722 -12.16 4.00 -36.58
CA ASP A 722 -12.26 3.41 -37.92
C ASP A 722 -10.87 3.21 -38.55
N ALA A 723 -9.95 4.15 -38.34
CA ALA A 723 -8.55 4.03 -38.73
C ALA A 723 -7.84 2.89 -37.97
N LEU A 724 -8.01 2.82 -36.64
CA LEU A 724 -7.49 1.73 -35.81
C LEU A 724 -7.97 0.36 -36.34
N GLN A 725 -9.28 0.20 -36.59
CA GLN A 725 -9.82 -1.02 -37.20
C GLN A 725 -9.18 -1.35 -38.55
N SER A 726 -9.20 -0.38 -39.48
CA SER A 726 -8.71 -0.57 -40.85
C SER A 726 -7.25 -1.01 -40.87
N TYR A 727 -6.42 -0.41 -40.02
CA TYR A 727 -4.99 -0.67 -39.96
C TYR A 727 -4.64 -1.92 -39.15
N ALA A 728 -5.36 -2.23 -38.07
CA ALA A 728 -5.20 -3.48 -37.31
C ALA A 728 -5.56 -4.72 -38.16
N LEU A 729 -6.64 -4.65 -38.93
CA LEU A 729 -7.04 -5.71 -39.86
C LEU A 729 -6.06 -5.83 -41.04
N ALA A 730 -5.55 -4.72 -41.57
CA ALA A 730 -4.48 -4.74 -42.58
C ALA A 730 -3.18 -5.37 -42.06
N TRP A 731 -2.78 -5.09 -40.81
CA TRP A 731 -1.63 -5.73 -40.16
C TRP A 731 -1.82 -7.24 -39.99
N GLN A 732 -3.02 -7.68 -39.62
CA GLN A 732 -3.33 -9.10 -39.56
C GLN A 732 -3.32 -9.75 -40.95
N ALA A 733 -3.89 -9.10 -41.97
CA ALA A 733 -3.88 -9.58 -43.36
C ALA A 733 -2.46 -9.67 -43.95
N ALA A 734 -1.55 -8.78 -43.52
CA ALA A 734 -0.12 -8.82 -43.85
C ALA A 734 0.66 -9.94 -43.11
N GLY A 735 -0.01 -10.82 -42.36
CA GLY A 735 0.61 -11.93 -41.63
C GLY A 735 1.18 -11.55 -40.26
N ARG A 736 0.72 -10.43 -39.67
CA ARG A 736 1.22 -9.87 -38.39
C ARG A 736 2.76 -9.65 -38.38
N PRO A 737 3.31 -8.84 -39.30
CA PRO A 737 4.75 -8.55 -39.36
C PRO A 737 5.28 -7.94 -38.06
N ALA A 738 6.55 -8.22 -37.75
CA ALA A 738 7.19 -7.84 -36.50
C ALA A 738 7.27 -6.31 -36.31
N LEU A 739 6.84 -5.84 -35.13
CA LEU A 739 6.65 -4.42 -34.85
C LEU A 739 7.88 -3.79 -34.21
N GLY A 740 8.87 -3.44 -35.04
CA GLY A 740 10.09 -2.74 -34.63
C GLY A 740 9.84 -1.39 -33.94
N ALA A 741 10.92 -0.76 -33.47
CA ALA A 741 10.85 0.57 -32.84
C ALA A 741 10.37 1.66 -33.80
N ALA A 742 10.72 1.54 -35.09
CA ALA A 742 10.31 2.42 -36.18
C ALA A 742 9.42 1.67 -37.20
N PRO A 743 8.56 2.36 -37.96
CA PRO A 743 7.92 1.79 -39.14
C PRO A 743 8.94 1.55 -40.27
N VAL A 744 8.65 0.57 -41.14
CA VAL A 744 9.32 0.43 -42.43
C VAL A 744 8.72 1.46 -43.40
N PRO A 745 9.52 2.20 -44.19
CA PRO A 745 9.00 3.19 -45.14
C PRO A 745 7.96 2.60 -46.11
N GLY A 746 6.80 3.24 -46.23
CA GLY A 746 5.66 2.76 -47.00
C GLY A 746 4.81 1.67 -46.32
N GLN A 747 5.09 1.34 -45.05
CA GLN A 747 4.30 0.41 -44.22
C GLN A 747 3.84 1.06 -42.91
N GLU A 748 3.86 2.39 -42.81
CA GLU A 748 3.55 3.16 -41.60
C GLU A 748 2.17 2.80 -41.03
N SER A 749 1.16 2.66 -41.90
CA SER A 749 -0.20 2.24 -41.51
C SER A 749 -0.25 0.81 -40.97
N ILE A 750 0.48 -0.13 -41.59
CA ILE A 750 0.54 -1.54 -41.14
C ILE A 750 1.24 -1.64 -39.78
N TRP A 751 2.34 -0.90 -39.62
CA TRP A 751 3.07 -0.83 -38.35
C TRP A 751 2.22 -0.17 -37.26
N ALA A 752 1.59 0.96 -37.54
CA ALA A 752 0.73 1.67 -36.58
C ALA A 752 -0.49 0.82 -36.18
N GLY A 753 -1.13 0.16 -37.15
CA GLY A 753 -2.24 -0.77 -36.91
C GLY A 753 -1.88 -1.91 -35.96
N GLY A 754 -0.73 -2.55 -36.16
CA GLY A 754 -0.24 -3.58 -35.25
C GLY A 754 0.13 -3.06 -33.86
N LYS A 755 0.75 -1.87 -33.76
CA LYS A 755 1.06 -1.21 -32.49
C LYS A 755 -0.21 -0.91 -31.69
N LEU A 756 -1.23 -0.32 -32.33
CA LEU A 756 -2.52 -0.02 -31.72
C LEU A 756 -3.28 -1.31 -31.32
N ALA A 757 -3.27 -2.33 -32.18
CA ALA A 757 -3.91 -3.63 -31.89
C ALA A 757 -3.27 -4.39 -30.73
N GLY A 758 -2.00 -4.10 -30.41
CA GLY A 758 -1.31 -4.64 -29.23
C GLY A 758 -1.70 -3.98 -27.90
N GLN A 759 -2.37 -2.81 -27.92
CA GLN A 759 -2.77 -2.10 -26.72
C GLN A 759 -4.19 -2.49 -26.28
N SER A 760 -4.28 -3.34 -25.25
CA SER A 760 -5.56 -3.80 -24.69
C SER A 760 -6.49 -2.66 -24.29
N SER A 761 -5.98 -1.59 -23.67
CA SER A 761 -6.76 -0.41 -23.29
C SER A 761 -7.47 0.25 -24.48
N LEU A 762 -6.87 0.25 -25.68
CA LEU A 762 -7.48 0.84 -26.88
C LEU A 762 -8.59 -0.05 -27.44
N ILE A 763 -8.36 -1.36 -27.47
CA ILE A 763 -9.39 -2.34 -27.86
C ILE A 763 -10.57 -2.32 -26.87
N ASN A 764 -10.29 -2.12 -25.58
CA ASN A 764 -11.33 -1.95 -24.57
C ASN A 764 -12.16 -0.68 -24.83
N ILE A 765 -11.55 0.48 -25.12
CA ILE A 765 -12.32 1.70 -25.49
C ILE A 765 -13.22 1.46 -26.72
N VAL A 766 -12.75 0.72 -27.74
CA VAL A 766 -13.60 0.34 -28.89
C VAL A 766 -14.74 -0.58 -28.49
N SER A 767 -14.47 -1.56 -27.61
CA SER A 767 -15.50 -2.46 -27.06
C SER A 767 -16.57 -1.67 -26.30
N GLU A 768 -16.16 -0.64 -25.56
CA GLU A 768 -17.04 0.19 -24.76
C GLU A 768 -17.91 1.12 -25.63
N LEU A 769 -17.37 1.64 -26.74
CA LEU A 769 -18.16 2.34 -27.76
C LEU A 769 -19.19 1.41 -28.42
N ALA A 770 -18.78 0.21 -28.85
CA ALA A 770 -19.69 -0.78 -29.43
C ALA A 770 -20.79 -1.19 -28.44
N ARG A 771 -20.42 -1.48 -27.20
CA ARG A 771 -21.30 -1.85 -26.08
C ARG A 771 -22.31 -0.74 -25.76
N ALA A 772 -21.86 0.48 -25.49
CA ALA A 772 -22.72 1.58 -25.06
C ALA A 772 -23.75 1.97 -26.14
N THR A 773 -23.36 1.94 -27.42
CA THR A 773 -24.22 2.31 -28.56
C THR A 773 -24.99 1.15 -29.18
N GLY A 774 -24.69 -0.10 -28.82
CA GLY A 774 -25.24 -1.30 -29.48
C GLY A 774 -24.81 -1.47 -30.95
N ARG A 775 -23.69 -0.85 -31.36
CA ARG A 775 -23.23 -0.84 -32.75
C ARG A 775 -22.29 -1.99 -33.07
N SER A 776 -22.44 -2.56 -34.27
CA SER A 776 -21.62 -3.67 -34.77
C SER A 776 -20.51 -3.26 -35.75
N ASP A 777 -20.25 -1.96 -35.96
CA ASP A 777 -19.21 -1.48 -36.90
C ASP A 777 -17.81 -2.05 -36.59
N TRP A 778 -17.53 -2.33 -35.32
CA TRP A 778 -16.24 -2.79 -34.82
C TRP A 778 -16.19 -4.28 -34.49
N ASP A 779 -17.22 -5.05 -34.88
CA ASP A 779 -17.34 -6.48 -34.60
C ASP A 779 -16.17 -7.30 -35.17
N GLU A 780 -15.62 -6.92 -36.33
CA GLU A 780 -14.49 -7.64 -36.91
C GLU A 780 -13.20 -7.39 -36.10
N LEU A 781 -12.86 -6.15 -35.75
CA LEU A 781 -11.72 -5.86 -34.86
C LEU A 781 -11.87 -6.59 -33.52
N LEU A 782 -13.02 -6.46 -32.86
CA LEU A 782 -13.27 -7.06 -31.55
C LEU A 782 -13.19 -8.59 -31.63
N GLY A 783 -13.72 -9.20 -32.70
CA GLY A 783 -13.58 -10.64 -32.98
C GLY A 783 -12.15 -11.13 -33.28
N ARG A 784 -11.16 -10.24 -33.41
CA ARG A 784 -9.73 -10.60 -33.56
C ARG A 784 -8.85 -10.25 -32.35
N PHE A 785 -9.22 -9.21 -31.59
CA PHE A 785 -8.32 -8.58 -30.61
C PHE A 785 -8.93 -8.36 -29.21
N ALA A 786 -10.23 -8.55 -29.01
CA ALA A 786 -10.84 -8.36 -27.70
C ALA A 786 -10.28 -9.33 -26.64
N THR A 787 -10.10 -8.82 -25.42
CA THR A 787 -9.59 -9.59 -24.27
C THR A 787 -10.58 -9.53 -23.10
N SER A 788 -10.42 -10.41 -22.11
CA SER A 788 -11.12 -10.32 -20.82
C SER A 788 -12.65 -10.04 -20.96
N TYR A 789 -13.17 -8.98 -20.33
CA TYR A 789 -14.57 -8.57 -20.41
C TYR A 789 -15.04 -8.24 -21.85
N ALA A 790 -14.22 -7.55 -22.65
CA ALA A 790 -14.54 -7.24 -24.04
C ALA A 790 -14.71 -8.52 -24.91
N ARG A 791 -13.95 -9.59 -24.60
CA ARG A 791 -14.12 -10.90 -25.23
C ARG A 791 -15.40 -11.60 -24.74
N PHE A 792 -15.69 -11.53 -23.45
CA PHE A 792 -16.90 -12.10 -22.86
C PHE A 792 -18.19 -11.53 -23.47
N LEU A 793 -18.25 -10.21 -23.70
CA LEU A 793 -19.37 -9.54 -24.39
C LEU A 793 -19.69 -10.09 -25.79
N ARG A 794 -18.76 -10.82 -26.43
CA ARG A 794 -18.98 -11.46 -27.74
C ARG A 794 -19.64 -12.83 -27.65
N ALA A 795 -19.53 -13.51 -26.51
CA ALA A 795 -20.14 -14.81 -26.23
C ALA A 795 -20.54 -14.93 -24.75
N PRO A 796 -21.48 -14.08 -24.27
CA PRO A 796 -21.76 -13.92 -22.83
C PRO A 796 -22.42 -15.12 -22.14
N THR A 797 -22.81 -16.14 -22.90
CA THR A 797 -23.28 -17.42 -22.37
C THR A 797 -22.14 -18.41 -22.07
N GLU A 798 -20.91 -18.16 -22.56
CA GLU A 798 -19.75 -19.03 -22.37
C GLU A 798 -19.07 -18.78 -21.02
N ALA A 799 -19.53 -19.50 -19.98
CA ALA A 799 -19.00 -19.37 -18.61
C ALA A 799 -17.48 -19.57 -18.46
N ASN A 800 -16.83 -20.25 -19.41
CA ASN A 800 -15.37 -20.41 -19.42
C ASN A 800 -14.62 -19.09 -19.68
N LEU A 801 -15.22 -18.16 -20.44
CA LEU A 801 -14.58 -16.87 -20.76
C LEU A 801 -14.46 -15.93 -19.54
N LEU A 802 -15.28 -16.17 -18.49
CA LEU A 802 -15.12 -15.56 -17.17
C LEU A 802 -13.92 -16.18 -16.42
N ASN A 803 -13.85 -17.51 -16.37
CA ASN A 803 -12.81 -18.22 -15.61
C ASN A 803 -11.40 -17.99 -16.18
N ASP A 804 -11.28 -17.91 -17.51
CA ASP A 804 -10.08 -17.56 -18.25
C ASP A 804 -9.40 -16.30 -17.68
N GLY A 805 -8.19 -16.48 -17.15
CA GLY A 805 -7.37 -15.38 -16.62
C GLY A 805 -7.76 -14.91 -15.21
N MET A 806 -9.05 -14.73 -14.87
CA MET A 806 -9.45 -14.30 -13.52
C MET A 806 -9.01 -15.25 -12.42
N GLN A 807 -9.08 -16.56 -12.68
CA GLN A 807 -8.59 -17.59 -11.76
C GLN A 807 -7.06 -17.46 -11.54
N ALA A 808 -6.30 -17.28 -12.62
CA ALA A 808 -4.86 -17.12 -12.56
C ALA A 808 -4.41 -15.82 -11.86
N VAL A 809 -5.21 -14.75 -11.90
CA VAL A 809 -4.96 -13.51 -11.11
C VAL A 809 -5.12 -13.79 -9.62
N ALA A 810 -6.16 -14.51 -9.19
CA ALA A 810 -6.35 -14.88 -7.78
C ALA A 810 -5.27 -15.85 -7.27
N ASP A 811 -4.84 -16.82 -8.07
CA ASP A 811 -3.75 -17.73 -7.72
C ASP A 811 -2.39 -16.99 -7.65
N GLN A 812 -2.12 -16.04 -8.56
CA GLN A 812 -0.94 -15.19 -8.47
C GLN A 812 -0.95 -14.27 -7.25
N LEU A 813 -2.11 -13.71 -6.87
CA LEU A 813 -2.22 -12.86 -5.68
C LEU A 813 -2.01 -13.69 -4.40
N ALA A 814 -2.58 -14.89 -4.31
CA ALA A 814 -2.35 -15.81 -3.20
C ALA A 814 -0.86 -16.20 -3.06
N ALA A 815 -0.22 -16.61 -4.17
CA ALA A 815 1.20 -16.98 -4.18
C ALA A 815 2.14 -15.79 -3.89
N LYS A 816 1.71 -14.55 -4.19
CA LYS A 816 2.48 -13.32 -3.96
C LYS A 816 2.05 -12.56 -2.70
N TRP A 817 1.17 -13.11 -1.86
CA TRP A 817 0.46 -12.35 -0.83
C TRP A 817 1.36 -11.53 0.12
N PRO A 818 2.48 -12.05 0.68
CA PRO A 818 3.37 -11.25 1.52
C PRO A 818 4.07 -10.12 0.75
N TYR A 819 4.39 -10.30 -0.53
CA TYR A 819 4.97 -9.25 -1.38
C TYR A 819 3.98 -8.12 -1.65
N LYS A 820 2.67 -8.40 -1.63
CA LYS A 820 1.61 -7.38 -1.78
C LYS A 820 1.13 -6.81 -0.44
N THR A 821 1.58 -7.37 0.68
CA THR A 821 1.23 -6.93 2.05
C THR A 821 2.47 -6.59 2.87
N THR A 822 2.97 -7.51 3.71
CA THR A 822 4.00 -7.22 4.73
C THR A 822 5.31 -6.71 4.15
N GLU A 823 5.73 -7.24 3.00
CA GLU A 823 7.02 -6.92 2.38
C GLU A 823 6.94 -5.79 1.36
N GLY A 824 5.76 -5.50 0.81
CA GLY A 824 5.56 -4.48 -0.22
C GLY A 824 5.72 -3.06 0.33
N VAL A 825 6.43 -2.21 -0.41
CA VAL A 825 6.72 -0.82 0.02
C VAL A 825 6.46 0.25 -1.05
N MET A 826 6.82 0.02 -2.32
CA MET A 826 6.33 0.89 -3.41
C MET A 826 4.89 0.48 -3.76
N THR A 827 3.99 1.45 -3.82
CA THR A 827 2.53 1.25 -3.86
C THR A 827 2.00 1.15 -5.28
N ASP A 828 2.62 1.88 -6.22
CA ASP A 828 2.53 1.69 -7.68
C ASP A 828 2.50 0.19 -8.10
N ARG A 829 3.33 -0.61 -7.44
CA ARG A 829 3.61 -2.03 -7.76
C ARG A 829 2.77 -3.02 -6.99
N ILE A 830 1.82 -2.62 -6.15
CA ILE A 830 1.04 -3.58 -5.35
C ILE A 830 -0.03 -4.30 -6.18
N LEU A 831 -0.60 -3.63 -7.18
CA LEU A 831 -1.55 -4.23 -8.11
C LEU A 831 -0.87 -5.28 -9.02
N LEU A 832 -1.68 -6.16 -9.61
CA LEU A 832 -1.24 -7.14 -10.61
C LEU A 832 -1.99 -6.93 -11.93
N PRO A 833 -1.39 -7.26 -13.09
CA PRO A 833 -2.10 -7.20 -14.38
C PRO A 833 -3.41 -7.99 -14.34
N GLY A 834 -4.50 -7.33 -14.71
CA GLY A 834 -5.85 -7.90 -14.70
C GLY A 834 -6.61 -7.80 -13.36
N TRP A 835 -6.11 -7.07 -12.36
CA TRP A 835 -6.80 -6.88 -11.08
C TRP A 835 -8.26 -6.42 -11.23
N GLY A 836 -8.50 -5.38 -12.03
CA GLY A 836 -9.82 -4.76 -12.23
C GLY A 836 -10.75 -5.57 -13.13
N ASN A 837 -10.27 -6.64 -13.78
CA ASN A 837 -11.10 -7.45 -14.69
C ASN A 837 -12.33 -8.01 -13.98
N VAL A 838 -12.23 -8.33 -12.68
CA VAL A 838 -13.37 -8.81 -11.88
C VAL A 838 -14.46 -7.74 -11.79
N LEU A 839 -14.09 -6.46 -11.57
CA LEU A 839 -15.03 -5.35 -11.42
C LEU A 839 -15.82 -5.09 -12.70
N SER A 840 -15.21 -5.30 -13.87
CA SER A 840 -15.87 -5.08 -15.18
C SER A 840 -17.19 -5.86 -15.32
N TYR A 841 -17.21 -7.11 -14.81
CA TYR A 841 -18.40 -7.98 -14.84
C TYR A 841 -19.52 -7.50 -13.91
N TYR A 842 -19.19 -6.83 -12.80
CA TYR A 842 -20.17 -6.26 -11.88
C TYR A 842 -20.69 -4.90 -12.38
N MET A 843 -19.82 -4.04 -12.94
CA MET A 843 -20.19 -2.68 -13.37
C MET A 843 -20.76 -2.58 -14.79
N GLY A 844 -20.62 -3.63 -15.59
CA GLY A 844 -21.18 -3.69 -16.95
C GLY A 844 -20.43 -2.80 -17.96
N ALA A 845 -19.13 -2.63 -17.74
CA ALA A 845 -18.21 -1.78 -18.50
C ALA A 845 -16.77 -2.17 -18.14
N ASP A 846 -15.80 -1.91 -19.01
CA ASP A 846 -14.40 -2.19 -18.70
C ASP A 846 -13.82 -1.25 -17.62
N TRP A 847 -13.18 -1.80 -16.59
CA TRP A 847 -12.64 -1.04 -15.45
C TRP A 847 -11.66 0.07 -15.84
N MET A 848 -10.91 -0.10 -16.94
CA MET A 848 -9.94 0.90 -17.41
C MET A 848 -10.63 2.22 -17.76
N THR A 849 -11.91 2.20 -18.17
CA THR A 849 -12.68 3.41 -18.49
C THR A 849 -12.72 4.40 -17.32
N PHE A 850 -12.75 3.93 -16.07
CA PHE A 850 -12.68 4.80 -14.90
C PHE A 850 -11.33 5.54 -14.82
N PHE A 851 -10.20 4.82 -14.92
CA PHE A 851 -8.84 5.41 -14.88
C PHE A 851 -8.55 6.33 -16.07
N LEU A 852 -9.35 6.24 -17.14
CA LEU A 852 -9.29 7.10 -18.31
C LEU A 852 -10.35 8.20 -18.33
N GLY A 853 -11.06 8.41 -17.21
CA GLY A 853 -12.03 9.49 -17.07
C GLY A 853 -13.21 9.33 -18.03
N PHE A 854 -13.65 8.11 -18.31
CA PHE A 854 -14.71 7.79 -19.27
C PHE A 854 -15.88 7.13 -18.53
N PRO A 855 -16.72 7.89 -17.81
CA PRO A 855 -17.74 7.36 -16.91
C PRO A 855 -18.97 6.83 -17.67
N GLN A 856 -18.84 5.65 -18.30
CA GLN A 856 -19.88 4.99 -19.09
C GLN A 856 -20.25 3.59 -18.55
N HIS A 857 -20.06 3.39 -17.25
CA HIS A 857 -20.44 2.17 -16.55
C HIS A 857 -21.97 1.98 -16.51
N GLY A 858 -22.42 0.73 -16.54
CA GLY A 858 -23.85 0.41 -16.58
C GLY A 858 -24.53 0.54 -15.23
N ALA A 859 -23.91 -0.05 -14.21
CA ALA A 859 -24.52 -0.32 -12.91
C ALA A 859 -23.52 -0.32 -11.75
N THR A 860 -24.02 -0.11 -10.52
CA THR A 860 -23.36 -0.50 -9.27
C THR A 860 -24.38 -1.06 -8.27
N TRP A 861 -23.92 -1.67 -7.17
CA TRP A 861 -24.76 -2.51 -6.33
C TRP A 861 -24.65 -2.19 -4.83
N GLN A 862 -25.77 -2.38 -4.12
CA GLN A 862 -25.90 -2.16 -2.67
C GLN A 862 -26.88 -3.20 -2.08
N GLY A 863 -26.62 -3.70 -0.87
CA GLY A 863 -27.39 -4.78 -0.23
C GLY A 863 -26.93 -6.19 -0.64
N THR A 864 -25.68 -6.29 -1.07
CA THR A 864 -25.10 -7.47 -1.72
C THR A 864 -24.28 -8.35 -0.78
N GLY A 865 -23.43 -7.74 0.05
CA GLY A 865 -22.35 -8.36 0.80
C GLY A 865 -21.31 -9.12 -0.07
N ARG A 866 -20.21 -9.51 0.56
CA ARG A 866 -19.08 -10.25 -0.06
C ARG A 866 -19.41 -11.57 -0.79
N PHE A 867 -20.59 -12.13 -0.57
CA PHE A 867 -21.04 -13.44 -1.10
C PHE A 867 -22.09 -13.33 -2.22
N PHE A 868 -21.99 -12.27 -3.00
CA PHE A 868 -22.78 -12.00 -4.19
C PHE A 868 -21.88 -11.98 -5.43
N ALA A 869 -22.30 -12.68 -6.48
CA ALA A 869 -21.65 -12.69 -7.78
C ALA A 869 -22.61 -12.18 -8.86
N VAL A 870 -22.10 -11.38 -9.81
CA VAL A 870 -22.85 -10.99 -11.00
C VAL A 870 -21.93 -10.92 -12.21
N ALA A 871 -22.43 -11.41 -13.33
CA ALA A 871 -21.90 -11.14 -14.65
C ALA A 871 -22.95 -10.35 -15.45
N LEU A 872 -22.66 -9.08 -15.74
CA LEU A 872 -23.43 -8.26 -16.67
C LEU A 872 -23.00 -8.54 -18.11
N HIS A 873 -23.97 -8.98 -18.91
CA HIS A 873 -23.82 -9.46 -20.29
C HIS A 873 -24.13 -8.38 -21.33
N GLN A 874 -24.90 -7.37 -20.92
CA GLN A 874 -25.38 -6.30 -21.76
C GLN A 874 -25.58 -5.03 -20.92
N SER A 875 -25.17 -3.89 -21.47
CA SER A 875 -25.22 -2.58 -20.82
C SER A 875 -25.13 -1.52 -21.92
N SER A 876 -26.21 -0.80 -22.21
CA SER A 876 -26.27 0.27 -23.22
C SER A 876 -27.10 1.45 -22.69
N THR A 877 -27.33 2.48 -23.52
CA THR A 877 -28.23 3.59 -23.15
C THR A 877 -29.71 3.18 -23.02
N THR A 878 -30.09 1.98 -23.47
CA THR A 878 -31.50 1.53 -23.53
C THR A 878 -31.77 0.18 -22.87
N ASN A 879 -30.75 -0.65 -22.63
CA ASN A 879 -30.92 -2.02 -22.11
C ASN A 879 -29.78 -2.39 -21.14
N LEU A 880 -30.09 -3.21 -20.14
CA LEU A 880 -29.10 -3.82 -19.25
C LEU A 880 -29.54 -5.27 -18.95
N ALA A 881 -28.63 -6.23 -19.00
CA ALA A 881 -28.94 -7.62 -18.66
C ALA A 881 -27.75 -8.35 -18.05
N GLY A 882 -28.01 -9.33 -17.20
CA GLY A 882 -26.98 -10.14 -16.56
C GLY A 882 -27.52 -11.32 -15.78
N THR A 883 -26.60 -12.10 -15.20
CA THR A 883 -26.91 -13.24 -14.33
C THR A 883 -26.21 -13.05 -12.99
N VAL A 884 -26.95 -13.27 -11.91
CA VAL A 884 -26.51 -13.12 -10.52
C VAL A 884 -26.59 -14.46 -9.77
N TYR A 885 -25.76 -14.60 -8.74
CA TYR A 885 -25.80 -15.72 -7.80
C TYR A 885 -25.50 -15.23 -6.38
N LEU A 886 -26.30 -15.66 -5.41
CA LEU A 886 -26.15 -15.36 -3.98
C LEU A 886 -25.81 -16.65 -3.24
N PHE A 887 -24.63 -16.73 -2.62
CA PHE A 887 -24.19 -17.94 -1.91
C PHE A 887 -24.84 -18.13 -0.53
N ALA A 888 -25.43 -17.08 0.03
CA ALA A 888 -26.20 -17.13 1.26
C ALA A 888 -27.47 -17.99 1.09
N ASP A 889 -27.91 -18.65 2.17
CA ASP A 889 -29.16 -19.41 2.21
C ASP A 889 -30.41 -18.52 2.24
N ALA A 890 -30.33 -17.37 2.91
CA ALA A 890 -31.42 -16.41 2.97
C ALA A 890 -31.45 -15.52 1.71
N PRO A 891 -32.65 -15.15 1.21
CA PRO A 891 -32.76 -14.14 0.15
C PRO A 891 -32.28 -12.76 0.64
N ARG A 892 -31.84 -11.90 -0.28
CA ARG A 892 -31.50 -10.50 -0.01
C ARG A 892 -32.28 -9.55 -0.94
N GLU A 893 -32.73 -8.42 -0.41
CA GLU A 893 -33.14 -7.27 -1.23
C GLU A 893 -31.86 -6.57 -1.72
N VAL A 894 -31.70 -6.46 -3.04
CA VAL A 894 -30.55 -5.84 -3.69
C VAL A 894 -31.02 -4.59 -4.42
N THR A 895 -30.28 -3.49 -4.22
CA THR A 895 -30.46 -2.24 -4.96
C THR A 895 -29.45 -2.16 -6.09
N LEU A 896 -29.95 -2.02 -7.30
CA LEU A 896 -29.20 -1.82 -8.54
C LEU A 896 -29.22 -0.33 -8.89
N LYS A 897 -28.08 0.36 -8.72
CA LYS A 897 -27.90 1.77 -9.08
C LYS A 897 -27.55 1.88 -10.57
N LEU A 898 -28.27 2.73 -11.31
CA LEU A 898 -28.23 2.76 -12.78
C LEU A 898 -27.52 4.00 -13.32
N TRP A 899 -26.55 3.80 -14.21
CA TRP A 899 -25.60 4.84 -14.59
C TRP A 899 -25.53 5.15 -16.10
N LEU A 900 -25.84 4.21 -17.01
CA LEU A 900 -25.73 4.43 -18.46
C LEU A 900 -27.05 4.75 -19.19
N LEU A 901 -28.18 4.26 -18.69
CA LEU A 901 -29.50 4.36 -19.36
C LEU A 901 -29.97 5.82 -19.60
N GLU A 902 -30.81 6.07 -20.60
CA GLU A 902 -31.32 7.41 -20.93
C GLU A 902 -32.18 8.03 -19.82
N LEU A 903 -31.90 9.28 -19.46
CA LEU A 903 -32.68 10.02 -18.47
C LEU A 903 -34.02 10.48 -19.06
N GLY A 904 -35.07 10.44 -18.25
CA GLY A 904 -36.47 10.64 -18.66
C GLY A 904 -37.07 9.45 -19.42
N GLY A 905 -36.35 8.32 -19.55
CA GLY A 905 -36.89 7.10 -20.15
C GLY A 905 -37.73 6.30 -19.16
N GLU A 906 -38.73 5.60 -19.70
CA GLU A 906 -39.51 4.60 -18.96
C GLU A 906 -38.88 3.22 -19.15
N TYR A 907 -38.78 2.46 -18.06
CA TYR A 907 -38.09 1.17 -18.02
C TYR A 907 -38.86 0.12 -17.23
N VAL A 908 -38.62 -1.15 -17.57
CA VAL A 908 -39.06 -2.30 -16.78
C VAL A 908 -37.89 -3.24 -16.52
N LEU A 909 -37.62 -3.50 -15.24
CA LEU A 909 -36.75 -4.58 -14.76
C LEU A 909 -37.58 -5.86 -14.63
N GLU A 910 -37.11 -6.93 -15.28
CA GLU A 910 -37.66 -8.29 -15.22
C GLU A 910 -36.59 -9.20 -14.62
N ALA A 911 -36.92 -9.96 -13.57
CA ALA A 911 -35.97 -10.88 -12.93
C ALA A 911 -36.60 -12.22 -12.54
N GLY A 912 -35.80 -13.29 -12.51
CA GLY A 912 -36.28 -14.65 -12.28
C GLY A 912 -35.20 -15.73 -12.41
N PRO A 913 -35.51 -17.00 -12.10
CA PRO A 913 -34.55 -18.09 -12.17
C PRO A 913 -34.07 -18.39 -13.59
N THR A 914 -32.86 -18.96 -13.69
CA THR A 914 -32.30 -19.52 -14.93
C THR A 914 -31.35 -20.69 -14.63
N GLU A 915 -31.03 -21.50 -15.64
CA GLU A 915 -30.18 -22.70 -15.52
C GLU A 915 -28.70 -22.43 -15.90
N ALA A 916 -28.44 -21.34 -16.62
CA ALA A 916 -27.12 -20.95 -17.12
C ALA A 916 -26.97 -19.42 -17.18
N LEU A 917 -25.84 -18.92 -17.69
CA LEU A 917 -25.71 -17.50 -18.02
C LEU A 917 -26.71 -17.12 -19.12
N ALA A 918 -27.53 -16.10 -18.87
CA ALA A 918 -28.65 -15.74 -19.74
C ALA A 918 -28.96 -14.23 -19.73
N HIS A 919 -29.39 -13.71 -20.89
CA HIS A 919 -29.85 -12.32 -21.07
C HIS A 919 -31.26 -12.04 -20.52
N ALA A 920 -31.97 -13.07 -20.06
CA ALA A 920 -33.32 -12.98 -19.53
C ALA A 920 -33.61 -14.19 -18.62
N PRO A 921 -34.50 -14.07 -17.63
CA PRO A 921 -34.92 -15.21 -16.81
C PRO A 921 -35.75 -16.21 -17.62
N THR A 922 -35.66 -17.50 -17.27
CA THR A 922 -36.45 -18.58 -17.88
C THR A 922 -37.94 -18.44 -17.55
N THR A 923 -38.25 -17.88 -16.37
CA THR A 923 -39.59 -17.47 -15.95
C THR A 923 -39.47 -16.16 -15.18
N ILE A 924 -40.23 -15.13 -15.56
CA ILE A 924 -40.24 -13.86 -14.82
C ILE A 924 -40.94 -14.07 -13.48
N ALA A 925 -40.23 -13.84 -12.38
CA ALA A 925 -40.74 -13.95 -11.01
C ALA A 925 -40.96 -12.58 -10.35
N GLN A 926 -40.26 -11.54 -10.83
CA GLN A 926 -40.39 -10.15 -10.38
C GLN A 926 -40.37 -9.20 -11.59
N THR A 927 -41.22 -8.18 -11.53
CA THR A 927 -41.32 -7.11 -12.54
C THR A 927 -41.42 -5.77 -11.83
N VAL A 928 -40.52 -4.83 -12.12
CA VAL A 928 -40.46 -3.50 -11.50
C VAL A 928 -40.37 -2.44 -12.60
N GLY A 929 -41.41 -1.60 -12.72
CA GLY A 929 -41.42 -0.45 -13.63
C GLY A 929 -40.87 0.81 -12.96
N PHE A 930 -40.12 1.63 -13.70
CA PHE A 930 -39.55 2.89 -13.19
C PHE A 930 -39.24 3.90 -14.31
N THR A 931 -39.43 5.18 -14.02
CA THR A 931 -38.82 6.30 -14.75
C THR A 931 -37.40 6.52 -14.22
N LEU A 932 -36.42 6.79 -15.10
CA LEU A 932 -35.05 7.14 -14.69
C LEU A 932 -34.84 8.66 -14.70
N THR A 933 -34.79 9.33 -13.54
CA THR A 933 -34.74 10.80 -13.43
C THR A 933 -33.32 11.36 -13.33
N HIS A 934 -32.39 10.62 -12.72
CA HIS A 934 -31.01 11.00 -12.44
C HIS A 934 -30.01 9.82 -12.55
N ARG A 935 -28.72 10.12 -12.58
CA ARG A 935 -27.63 9.12 -12.62
C ARG A 935 -27.41 8.51 -11.22
N GLY A 936 -27.24 7.20 -11.14
CA GLY A 936 -27.05 6.49 -9.88
C GLY A 936 -28.36 6.15 -9.13
N GLN A 937 -29.53 6.43 -9.72
CA GLN A 937 -30.83 6.06 -9.17
C GLN A 937 -30.92 4.55 -8.93
N GLY A 938 -31.36 4.15 -7.74
CA GLY A 938 -31.48 2.76 -7.32
C GLY A 938 -32.84 2.13 -7.66
N VAL A 939 -32.83 0.94 -8.26
CA VAL A 939 -34.01 0.08 -8.45
C VAL A 939 -33.83 -1.21 -7.65
N ARG A 940 -34.84 -1.62 -6.89
CA ARG A 940 -34.74 -2.75 -5.95
C ARG A 940 -35.41 -4.02 -6.47
N PHE A 941 -34.81 -5.17 -6.17
CA PHE A 941 -35.40 -6.49 -6.40
C PHE A 941 -34.82 -7.51 -5.40
N THR A 942 -35.52 -8.62 -5.18
CA THR A 942 -35.06 -9.70 -4.29
C THR A 942 -34.28 -10.76 -5.06
N VAL A 943 -33.10 -11.14 -4.58
CA VAL A 943 -32.31 -12.27 -5.08
C VAL A 943 -32.49 -13.47 -4.13
N PRO A 944 -33.01 -14.62 -4.59
CA PRO A 944 -33.14 -15.82 -3.76
C PRO A 944 -31.78 -16.45 -3.41
N GLY A 945 -31.67 -17.00 -2.20
CA GLY A 945 -30.47 -17.71 -1.75
C GLY A 945 -30.17 -18.96 -2.59
N ARG A 946 -28.87 -19.22 -2.80
CA ARG A 946 -28.28 -20.34 -3.57
C ARG A 946 -28.87 -20.61 -4.96
N THR A 947 -29.58 -19.62 -5.53
CA THR A 947 -30.33 -19.75 -6.78
C THR A 947 -29.64 -18.95 -7.89
N LEU A 948 -29.53 -19.55 -9.08
CA LEU A 948 -29.06 -18.84 -10.27
C LEU A 948 -30.21 -18.03 -10.88
N TYR A 949 -29.98 -16.73 -11.03
CA TYR A 949 -31.04 -15.76 -11.28
C TYR A 949 -30.63 -14.78 -12.37
N ALA A 950 -31.44 -14.57 -13.39
CA ALA A 950 -31.19 -13.62 -14.46
C ALA A 950 -32.07 -12.38 -14.30
N LEU A 951 -31.53 -11.23 -14.72
CA LEU A 951 -32.21 -9.94 -14.74
C LEU A 951 -32.06 -9.26 -16.09
N ARG A 952 -33.09 -8.53 -16.50
CA ARG A 952 -33.13 -7.75 -17.73
C ARG A 952 -33.92 -6.45 -17.51
N ILE A 953 -33.29 -5.32 -17.76
CA ILE A 953 -33.94 -4.01 -17.89
C ILE A 953 -34.13 -3.73 -19.38
N ARG A 954 -35.36 -3.39 -19.76
CA ARG A 954 -35.74 -2.93 -21.10
C ARG A 954 -36.39 -1.56 -21.02
N GLN A 955 -36.01 -0.66 -21.91
CA GLN A 955 -36.75 0.57 -22.16
C GLN A 955 -38.15 0.25 -22.72
N THR A 956 -39.18 0.95 -22.23
CA THR A 956 -40.57 0.87 -22.70
C THR A 956 -41.04 2.18 -23.33
N ALA A 957 -40.44 3.33 -22.97
CA ALA A 957 -40.54 4.58 -23.72
C ALA A 957 -39.16 5.29 -23.74
N PRO A 958 -38.76 5.91 -24.87
CA PRO A 958 -37.46 6.56 -25.01
C PRO A 958 -37.29 7.74 -24.04
N GLY A 959 -36.06 7.94 -23.56
CA GLY A 959 -35.72 9.11 -22.75
C GLY A 959 -35.35 10.33 -23.60
N THR A 960 -34.66 11.28 -22.97
CA THR A 960 -34.02 12.40 -23.68
C THR A 960 -32.53 12.08 -23.89
N PRO A 961 -32.04 11.87 -25.13
CA PRO A 961 -30.65 11.46 -25.38
C PRO A 961 -29.60 12.47 -24.88
N THR A 962 -29.95 13.77 -24.89
CA THR A 962 -29.18 14.83 -24.24
C THR A 962 -30.02 15.37 -23.08
N ALA A 963 -29.61 15.11 -21.85
CA ALA A 963 -30.28 15.68 -20.69
C ALA A 963 -30.23 17.22 -20.75
N PRO A 964 -31.33 17.94 -20.44
CA PRO A 964 -31.30 19.40 -20.38
C PRO A 964 -30.36 19.87 -19.26
N LEU A 965 -29.74 21.04 -19.44
CA LEU A 965 -29.02 21.69 -18.34
C LEU A 965 -30.01 22.02 -17.22
N ARG A 966 -29.69 21.60 -15.99
CA ARG A 966 -30.52 21.78 -14.79
C ARG A 966 -29.80 22.63 -13.74
N PRO A 967 -30.53 23.26 -12.81
CA PRO A 967 -29.96 23.65 -11.53
C PRO A 967 -29.53 22.40 -10.75
N ASP A 968 -28.72 22.61 -9.73
CA ASP A 968 -28.41 21.62 -8.70
C ASP A 968 -27.92 22.42 -7.50
N VAL A 969 -28.62 22.31 -6.37
CA VAL A 969 -28.12 22.75 -5.06
C VAL A 969 -27.67 21.56 -4.23
N GLY A 970 -26.90 21.81 -3.18
CA GLY A 970 -26.48 20.72 -2.30
C GLY A 970 -25.76 21.21 -1.05
N LEU A 971 -25.72 20.33 -0.06
CA LEU A 971 -24.95 20.48 1.18
C LEU A 971 -24.49 19.11 1.69
N ALA A 972 -23.45 19.11 2.53
CA ALA A 972 -23.03 17.96 3.32
C ALA A 972 -23.08 18.28 4.82
N ALA A 973 -22.87 17.28 5.69
CA ALA A 973 -22.90 17.47 7.15
C ALA A 973 -21.92 18.56 7.63
N ARG A 974 -20.78 18.70 6.96
CA ARG A 974 -19.74 19.72 7.23
C ARG A 974 -20.15 21.16 6.89
N ASP A 975 -21.22 21.34 6.10
CA ASP A 975 -21.77 22.66 5.74
C ASP A 975 -22.73 23.22 6.82
N ILE A 976 -23.10 22.41 7.83
CA ILE A 976 -23.95 22.81 8.96
C ILE A 976 -23.06 23.06 10.18
N THR A 977 -22.85 24.32 10.54
CA THR A 977 -21.89 24.71 11.60
C THR A 977 -22.54 25.57 12.68
N TYR A 978 -22.37 25.20 13.95
CA TYR A 978 -22.89 25.98 15.09
C TYR A 978 -21.82 26.87 15.72
N SER A 979 -22.19 28.12 16.00
CA SER A 979 -21.32 29.13 16.60
C SER A 979 -21.97 29.70 17.86
N ALA A 980 -21.56 29.20 19.03
CA ALA A 980 -22.00 29.70 20.32
C ALA A 980 -21.66 31.20 20.52
N ALA A 981 -20.61 31.70 19.87
CA ALA A 981 -20.22 33.11 19.90
C ALA A 981 -21.12 34.01 19.04
N GLN A 982 -21.79 33.46 18.02
CA GLN A 982 -22.76 34.19 17.18
C GLN A 982 -24.22 33.93 17.60
N GLY A 983 -24.48 32.88 18.40
CA GLY A 983 -25.82 32.52 18.87
C GLY A 983 -26.69 31.86 17.79
N GLY A 984 -26.08 31.04 16.92
CA GLY A 984 -26.81 30.41 15.83
C GLY A 984 -26.01 29.40 15.02
N VAL A 985 -26.66 28.91 13.96
CA VAL A 985 -26.15 27.90 13.03
C VAL A 985 -26.00 28.53 11.65
N THR A 986 -24.84 28.37 11.02
CA THR A 986 -24.63 28.68 9.61
C THR A 986 -24.79 27.40 8.80
N VAL A 987 -25.70 27.43 7.82
CA VAL A 987 -25.85 26.39 6.80
C VAL A 987 -25.30 26.93 5.48
N ARG A 988 -24.29 26.28 4.92
CA ARG A 988 -23.82 26.57 3.55
C ARG A 988 -24.64 25.78 2.53
N VAL A 989 -25.07 26.46 1.48
CA VAL A 989 -25.81 25.89 0.35
C VAL A 989 -25.03 26.18 -0.92
N HIS A 990 -24.61 25.15 -1.63
CA HIS A 990 -23.80 25.25 -2.85
C HIS A 990 -24.68 25.24 -4.11
N SER A 991 -24.12 25.63 -5.25
CA SER A 991 -24.70 25.41 -6.58
C SER A 991 -23.71 24.66 -7.47
N LEU A 992 -24.15 23.50 -7.95
CA LEU A 992 -23.34 22.46 -8.61
C LEU A 992 -23.79 22.21 -10.06
N GLY A 993 -24.97 22.71 -10.40
CA GLY A 993 -25.63 22.57 -11.69
C GLY A 993 -25.09 23.51 -12.77
N SER A 994 -25.82 23.56 -13.89
CA SER A 994 -25.48 24.39 -15.05
C SER A 994 -26.49 25.53 -15.28
N VAL A 995 -27.50 25.66 -14.41
CA VAL A 995 -28.50 26.74 -14.42
C VAL A 995 -28.60 27.34 -13.02
N THR A 996 -28.82 28.65 -12.92
CA THR A 996 -29.01 29.38 -11.66
C THR A 996 -30.15 28.77 -10.83
N ALA A 997 -29.83 28.23 -9.66
CA ALA A 997 -30.85 27.74 -8.72
C ALA A 997 -31.67 28.91 -8.20
N SER A 998 -33.00 28.80 -8.26
CA SER A 998 -33.96 29.86 -7.95
C SER A 998 -35.19 29.26 -7.27
N ASN A 999 -35.87 30.03 -6.41
CA ASN A 999 -37.01 29.59 -5.59
C ASN A 999 -36.69 28.46 -4.58
N VAL A 1000 -35.40 28.19 -4.31
CA VAL A 1000 -34.98 27.17 -3.34
C VAL A 1000 -35.45 27.56 -1.94
N VAL A 1001 -36.12 26.64 -1.26
CA VAL A 1001 -36.44 26.75 0.17
C VAL A 1001 -35.42 25.96 0.98
N LEU A 1002 -34.88 26.55 2.04
CA LEU A 1002 -34.08 25.87 3.05
C LEU A 1002 -34.93 25.70 4.31
N ARG A 1003 -35.05 24.47 4.80
CA ARG A 1003 -35.71 24.09 6.05
C ARG A 1003 -34.72 23.43 7.01
N LEU A 1004 -34.75 23.80 8.28
CA LEU A 1004 -33.88 23.26 9.34
C LEU A 1004 -34.72 22.57 10.41
N HIS A 1005 -34.32 21.35 10.80
CA HIS A 1005 -35.04 20.48 11.73
C HIS A 1005 -34.23 20.17 13.01
N ALA A 1006 -34.91 19.99 14.14
CA ALA A 1006 -34.36 19.65 15.46
C ALA A 1006 -34.26 18.13 15.68
N GLY A 1007 -33.21 17.51 15.13
CA GLY A 1007 -32.96 16.07 15.18
C GLY A 1007 -32.64 15.50 13.80
N ALA A 1008 -32.30 14.21 13.74
CA ALA A 1008 -32.04 13.53 12.48
C ALA A 1008 -33.30 13.30 11.62
N GLY A 1009 -33.18 13.64 10.34
CA GLY A 1009 -34.14 13.36 9.27
C GLY A 1009 -35.26 14.40 9.11
N PRO A 1010 -35.91 14.44 7.93
CA PRO A 1010 -36.94 15.43 7.60
C PRO A 1010 -38.25 15.28 8.39
N GLN A 1011 -38.36 14.26 9.23
CA GLN A 1011 -39.49 14.02 10.13
C GLN A 1011 -39.32 14.70 11.50
N ALA A 1012 -38.13 15.21 11.82
CA ALA A 1012 -37.88 15.94 13.07
C ALA A 1012 -38.58 17.33 13.06
N PRO A 1013 -38.85 17.95 14.23
CA PRO A 1013 -39.57 19.22 14.30
C PRO A 1013 -38.84 20.35 13.56
N VAL A 1014 -39.56 21.11 12.74
CA VAL A 1014 -38.99 22.28 12.02
C VAL A 1014 -38.65 23.39 13.02
N LEU A 1015 -37.39 23.84 13.00
CA LEU A 1015 -36.90 25.00 13.73
C LEU A 1015 -37.07 26.29 12.93
N TRP A 1016 -36.80 26.22 11.63
CA TRP A 1016 -36.67 27.40 10.78
C TRP A 1016 -36.88 27.05 9.31
N GLU A 1017 -37.36 28.02 8.53
CA GLU A 1017 -37.55 27.92 7.09
C GLU A 1017 -37.34 29.29 6.43
N THR A 1018 -36.72 29.31 5.25
CA THR A 1018 -36.64 30.51 4.41
C THR A 1018 -36.66 30.15 2.92
N ASN A 1019 -37.06 31.12 2.10
CA ASN A 1019 -36.66 31.15 0.69
C ASN A 1019 -35.21 31.66 0.60
N LEU A 1020 -34.42 31.11 -0.32
CA LEU A 1020 -33.07 31.59 -0.63
C LEU A 1020 -33.09 32.58 -1.80
N PRO A 1021 -32.18 33.59 -1.82
CA PRO A 1021 -31.90 34.34 -3.04
C PRO A 1021 -31.31 33.41 -4.12
N PRO A 1022 -31.49 33.71 -5.42
CA PRO A 1022 -30.96 32.86 -6.49
C PRO A 1022 -29.44 32.67 -6.41
N ILE A 1023 -28.98 31.42 -6.52
CA ILE A 1023 -27.57 31.05 -6.48
C ILE A 1023 -27.09 30.80 -7.93
N PRO A 1024 -26.17 31.61 -8.49
CA PRO A 1024 -25.68 31.42 -9.85
C PRO A 1024 -24.92 30.11 -10.02
N ALA A 1025 -25.07 29.46 -11.18
CA ALA A 1025 -24.28 28.29 -11.53
C ALA A 1025 -22.78 28.65 -11.72
N PRO A 1026 -21.84 27.74 -11.40
CA PRO A 1026 -20.39 27.94 -11.49
C PRO A 1026 -19.85 27.86 -12.94
N LEU A 1027 -20.42 28.67 -13.84
CA LEU A 1027 -20.09 28.64 -15.28
C LEU A 1027 -18.73 29.28 -15.62
N ASP A 1028 -18.17 30.12 -14.74
CA ASP A 1028 -16.82 30.66 -14.84
C ASP A 1028 -15.77 29.80 -14.11
N LEU A 1029 -16.15 28.56 -13.75
CA LEU A 1029 -15.34 27.58 -13.01
C LEU A 1029 -14.87 28.08 -11.64
N VAL A 1030 -15.61 29.03 -11.05
CA VAL A 1030 -15.50 29.38 -9.62
C VAL A 1030 -16.69 28.77 -8.91
N PRO A 1031 -16.47 27.89 -7.90
CA PRO A 1031 -17.48 27.46 -6.94
C PRO A 1031 -18.42 28.56 -6.46
N ARG A 1032 -19.69 28.21 -6.28
CA ARG A 1032 -20.77 29.16 -5.90
C ARG A 1032 -21.55 28.60 -4.74
N TRP A 1033 -21.65 29.38 -3.66
CA TRP A 1033 -22.38 29.01 -2.46
C TRP A 1033 -22.98 30.24 -1.77
N LEU A 1034 -23.91 29.98 -0.86
CA LEU A 1034 -24.57 30.94 0.01
C LEU A 1034 -24.46 30.45 1.47
N ASP A 1035 -23.96 31.31 2.37
CA ASP A 1035 -23.94 31.04 3.81
C ASP A 1035 -25.21 31.63 4.46
N VAL A 1036 -26.07 30.77 5.00
CA VAL A 1036 -27.35 31.14 5.62
C VAL A 1036 -27.24 31.03 7.13
N PHE A 1037 -27.28 32.17 7.84
CA PHE A 1037 -27.25 32.19 9.30
C PHE A 1037 -28.66 32.10 9.90
N VAL A 1038 -28.86 31.10 10.75
CA VAL A 1038 -30.10 30.83 11.50
C VAL A 1038 -29.85 31.13 12.98
N PRO A 1039 -30.45 32.19 13.56
CA PRO A 1039 -30.39 32.46 14.99
C PRO A 1039 -31.02 31.30 15.78
N PHE A 1040 -30.21 30.60 16.57
CA PHE A 1040 -30.63 29.40 17.29
C PHE A 1040 -29.77 29.17 18.52
N ASN A 1041 -30.42 29.11 19.69
CA ASN A 1041 -29.78 28.74 20.94
C ASN A 1041 -30.28 27.34 21.35
N PRO A 1042 -29.48 26.27 21.21
CA PRO A 1042 -29.93 24.90 21.41
C PRO A 1042 -30.31 24.65 22.88
N PRO A 1043 -31.40 23.91 23.17
CA PRO A 1043 -31.85 23.66 24.54
C PRO A 1043 -30.92 22.73 25.33
N GLN A 1044 -30.15 21.90 24.62
CA GLN A 1044 -29.11 21.01 25.16
C GLN A 1044 -28.08 20.72 24.06
N LEU A 1045 -26.86 20.35 24.44
CA LEU A 1045 -25.78 19.97 23.53
C LEU A 1045 -25.07 18.70 24.05
N PRO A 1046 -24.57 17.81 23.18
CA PRO A 1046 -24.68 17.85 21.71
C PRO A 1046 -26.12 17.63 21.22
N MET A 1047 -26.40 18.07 19.99
CA MET A 1047 -27.72 17.99 19.35
C MET A 1047 -27.57 17.71 17.85
N GLU A 1048 -28.40 16.84 17.29
CA GLU A 1048 -28.51 16.67 15.83
C GLU A 1048 -29.37 17.77 15.21
N LEU A 1049 -28.98 18.23 14.01
CA LEU A 1049 -29.78 19.08 13.14
C LEU A 1049 -29.75 18.54 11.72
N THR A 1050 -30.90 18.51 11.06
CA THR A 1050 -31.02 18.21 9.63
C THR A 1050 -31.41 19.46 8.86
N ALA A 1051 -30.62 19.82 7.84
CA ALA A 1051 -30.98 20.84 6.86
C ALA A 1051 -31.43 20.17 5.56
N MET A 1052 -32.53 20.68 5.00
CA MET A 1052 -33.19 20.16 3.80
C MET A 1052 -33.43 21.30 2.80
N LEU A 1053 -33.03 21.09 1.55
CA LEU A 1053 -33.27 21.96 0.40
C LEU A 1053 -34.48 21.48 -0.39
N ASP A 1054 -35.19 22.43 -0.99
CA ASP A 1054 -36.47 22.28 -1.69
C ASP A 1054 -37.38 21.16 -1.13
N PRO A 1055 -37.81 21.27 0.14
CA PRO A 1055 -38.63 20.26 0.82
C PRO A 1055 -40.09 20.21 0.31
N ALA A 1056 -40.35 20.78 -0.87
CA ALA A 1056 -41.61 20.73 -1.60
C ALA A 1056 -41.51 19.98 -2.95
N ASP A 1057 -40.31 19.57 -3.38
CA ASP A 1057 -40.04 18.84 -4.63
C ASP A 1057 -40.60 19.60 -5.87
N THR A 1058 -40.05 20.78 -6.11
CA THR A 1058 -40.50 21.75 -7.13
C THR A 1058 -39.41 22.17 -8.13
N LEU A 1059 -38.14 21.96 -7.78
CA LEU A 1059 -36.97 22.24 -8.59
C LEU A 1059 -36.46 20.94 -9.22
N LEU A 1060 -36.44 20.87 -10.55
CA LEU A 1060 -35.92 19.70 -11.26
C LEU A 1060 -34.39 19.76 -11.35
N GLU A 1061 -33.70 19.04 -10.46
CA GLU A 1061 -32.25 19.14 -10.24
C GLU A 1061 -31.43 18.06 -10.99
N VAL A 1062 -30.09 18.11 -10.95
CA VAL A 1062 -29.24 17.05 -11.51
C VAL A 1062 -29.35 15.78 -10.66
N THR A 1063 -29.42 15.94 -9.34
CA THR A 1063 -29.77 14.91 -8.36
C THR A 1063 -30.45 15.54 -7.14
N GLU A 1064 -31.31 14.80 -6.43
CA GLU A 1064 -31.83 15.22 -5.13
C GLU A 1064 -31.03 14.63 -3.95
N GLN A 1065 -30.05 13.75 -4.23
CA GLN A 1065 -29.33 12.96 -3.20
C GLN A 1065 -28.48 13.81 -2.25
N ASN A 1066 -28.19 15.06 -2.62
CA ASN A 1066 -27.42 16.07 -1.89
C ASN A 1066 -28.29 17.16 -1.24
N ASN A 1067 -29.63 17.10 -1.37
CA ASN A 1067 -30.56 18.08 -0.81
C ASN A 1067 -30.81 17.93 0.70
N THR A 1068 -30.37 16.85 1.34
CA THR A 1068 -30.56 16.66 2.79
C THR A 1068 -29.25 16.24 3.46
N ALA A 1069 -28.82 16.99 4.47
CA ALA A 1069 -27.69 16.62 5.32
C ALA A 1069 -28.02 16.76 6.81
N THR A 1070 -27.37 15.93 7.63
CA THR A 1070 -27.55 15.91 9.10
C THR A 1070 -26.20 16.06 9.77
N ALA A 1071 -26.10 16.92 10.77
CA ALA A 1071 -24.88 17.20 11.53
C ALA A 1071 -25.16 17.26 13.04
N VAL A 1072 -24.15 16.95 13.85
CA VAL A 1072 -24.20 17.15 15.30
C VAL A 1072 -23.54 18.48 15.64
N ILE A 1073 -24.27 19.34 16.35
CA ILE A 1073 -23.80 20.62 16.86
C ILE A 1073 -23.44 20.54 18.35
N GLY A 1074 -22.59 21.46 18.80
CA GLY A 1074 -22.18 21.59 20.22
C GLY A 1074 -21.19 20.53 20.72
N GLY A 1075 -20.76 19.63 19.84
CA GLY A 1075 -19.66 18.71 20.02
C GLY A 1075 -19.19 18.26 18.64
N LEU A 1076 -18.04 17.59 18.56
CA LEU A 1076 -17.68 16.89 17.34
C LEU A 1076 -18.54 15.62 17.25
N ALA A 1077 -19.35 15.50 16.20
CA ALA A 1077 -19.44 14.22 15.51
C ALA A 1077 -18.23 14.15 14.55
N PRO A 1078 -17.11 13.50 14.93
CA PRO A 1078 -16.13 13.12 13.92
C PRO A 1078 -16.82 12.19 12.90
N GLU A 1079 -16.33 12.17 11.66
CA GLU A 1079 -16.67 11.08 10.75
C GLU A 1079 -16.02 9.80 11.30
N TYR A 1080 -16.76 9.07 12.14
CA TYR A 1080 -16.24 7.90 12.84
C TYR A 1080 -15.70 6.88 11.82
N PRO A 1081 -14.40 6.53 11.87
CA PRO A 1081 -13.86 5.49 11.01
C PRO A 1081 -14.57 4.16 11.27
N PRO A 1082 -14.78 3.31 10.26
CA PRO A 1082 -15.37 1.99 10.48
C PRO A 1082 -14.57 1.17 11.50
N PRO A 1083 -15.21 0.26 12.24
CA PRO A 1083 -14.50 -0.64 13.14
C PRO A 1083 -13.53 -1.51 12.33
N MET A 1084 -12.36 -1.78 12.88
CA MET A 1084 -11.31 -2.57 12.21
C MET A 1084 -11.01 -3.79 13.07
N LEU A 1085 -10.99 -4.99 12.49
CA LEU A 1085 -10.53 -6.22 13.13
C LEU A 1085 -9.06 -6.46 12.80
N THR A 1086 -8.21 -6.58 13.83
CA THR A 1086 -6.78 -6.89 13.70
C THR A 1086 -6.44 -8.32 14.13
N GLY A 1087 -7.36 -9.03 14.80
CA GLY A 1087 -7.20 -10.43 15.15
C GLY A 1087 -8.35 -11.01 15.96
N LEU A 1088 -8.38 -12.34 16.07
CA LEU A 1088 -9.28 -13.11 16.92
C LEU A 1088 -8.42 -14.03 17.80
N VAL A 1089 -8.62 -13.99 19.12
CA VAL A 1089 -7.80 -14.74 20.09
C VAL A 1089 -8.71 -15.50 21.06
N PRO A 1090 -8.76 -16.85 21.01
CA PRO A 1090 -8.15 -17.73 20.01
C PRO A 1090 -8.82 -17.64 18.62
N THR A 1091 -8.14 -18.11 17.58
CA THR A 1091 -8.67 -18.26 16.20
C THR A 1091 -9.54 -19.51 16.02
N GLU A 1092 -9.62 -20.37 17.04
CA GLU A 1092 -10.51 -21.54 17.13
C GLU A 1092 -11.21 -21.55 18.50
N VAL A 1093 -12.52 -21.84 18.53
CA VAL A 1093 -13.32 -21.87 19.75
C VAL A 1093 -14.37 -22.98 19.72
N LEU A 1094 -14.70 -23.54 20.88
CA LEU A 1094 -15.83 -24.45 21.04
C LEU A 1094 -17.17 -23.68 21.02
N ALA A 1095 -18.23 -24.28 20.47
CA ALA A 1095 -19.59 -23.76 20.59
C ALA A 1095 -20.00 -23.64 22.07
N GLY A 1096 -20.37 -22.43 22.51
CA GLY A 1096 -20.55 -22.06 23.92
C GLY A 1096 -19.36 -21.32 24.55
N GLY A 1097 -18.25 -21.17 23.84
CA GLY A 1097 -17.04 -20.46 24.28
C GLY A 1097 -17.00 -18.98 23.92
N GLN A 1098 -15.88 -18.34 24.25
CA GLN A 1098 -15.62 -16.91 24.01
C GLN A 1098 -14.29 -16.69 23.27
N VAL A 1099 -14.23 -15.58 22.54
CA VAL A 1099 -13.07 -15.11 21.76
C VAL A 1099 -12.87 -13.63 22.01
N THR A 1100 -11.63 -13.23 22.30
CA THR A 1100 -11.24 -11.81 22.33
C THR A 1100 -11.10 -11.33 20.88
N VAL A 1101 -11.86 -10.32 20.53
CA VAL A 1101 -11.80 -9.60 19.27
C VAL A 1101 -10.84 -8.43 19.45
N LEU A 1102 -9.75 -8.43 18.68
CA LEU A 1102 -8.76 -7.36 18.65
C LEU A 1102 -9.05 -6.42 17.49
N GLY A 1103 -8.87 -5.12 17.68
CA GLY A 1103 -9.20 -4.16 16.64
C GLY A 1103 -8.90 -2.69 16.94
N ARG A 1104 -9.65 -1.82 16.26
CA ARG A 1104 -9.68 -0.35 16.45
C ARG A 1104 -11.08 0.18 16.14
N ASN A 1105 -11.36 1.38 16.64
CA ASN A 1105 -12.59 2.15 16.38
C ASN A 1105 -13.89 1.46 16.82
N PHE A 1106 -13.84 0.51 17.75
CA PHE A 1106 -15.05 -0.08 18.33
C PHE A 1106 -15.81 0.97 19.15
N ARG A 1107 -17.15 0.88 19.16
CA ARG A 1107 -18.02 1.81 19.91
C ARG A 1107 -19.01 1.04 20.80
N PRO A 1108 -19.45 1.59 21.95
CA PRO A 1108 -20.54 1.02 22.73
C PRO A 1108 -21.78 0.80 21.86
N GLY A 1109 -22.39 -0.39 21.93
CA GLY A 1109 -23.48 -0.80 21.03
C GLY A 1109 -23.02 -1.53 19.75
N LEU A 1110 -21.75 -1.93 19.68
CA LEU A 1110 -21.20 -2.84 18.65
C LEU A 1110 -22.09 -4.09 18.47
N ILE A 1111 -22.37 -4.48 17.21
CA ILE A 1111 -23.13 -5.70 16.87
C ILE A 1111 -22.28 -6.70 16.06
N PRO A 1112 -22.47 -8.03 16.23
CA PRO A 1112 -21.75 -9.05 15.48
C PRO A 1112 -22.47 -9.42 14.19
N LEU A 1113 -21.70 -9.71 13.15
CA LEU A 1113 -22.18 -10.09 11.82
C LEU A 1113 -21.42 -11.32 11.31
N GLN A 1114 -22.10 -12.11 10.48
CA GLN A 1114 -21.53 -13.21 9.71
C GLN A 1114 -21.51 -12.77 8.25
N ALA A 1115 -20.31 -12.46 7.74
CA ALA A 1115 -20.09 -11.94 6.39
C ALA A 1115 -21.12 -10.87 5.99
N GLN A 1116 -21.18 -9.80 6.79
CA GLN A 1116 -22.03 -8.61 6.58
C GLN A 1116 -23.54 -8.90 6.63
N SER A 1117 -23.95 -9.93 7.38
CA SER A 1117 -25.36 -10.20 7.70
C SER A 1117 -25.55 -10.60 9.17
N PRO A 1118 -26.75 -10.48 9.75
CA PRO A 1118 -26.99 -10.80 11.15
C PRO A 1118 -26.55 -12.23 11.51
N ALA A 1119 -25.79 -12.37 12.60
CA ALA A 1119 -25.28 -13.66 13.07
C ALA A 1119 -26.05 -14.16 14.31
N PRO A 1120 -27.14 -14.92 14.17
CA PRO A 1120 -28.05 -15.24 15.28
C PRO A 1120 -27.45 -16.15 16.36
N TYR A 1121 -26.28 -16.76 16.11
CA TYR A 1121 -25.53 -17.57 17.09
C TYR A 1121 -24.28 -16.87 17.63
N LEU A 1122 -24.05 -15.59 17.29
CA LEU A 1122 -22.97 -14.76 17.82
C LEU A 1122 -23.55 -13.61 18.65
N SER A 1123 -22.85 -13.26 19.72
CA SER A 1123 -23.10 -12.06 20.52
C SER A 1123 -21.77 -11.38 20.82
N VAL A 1124 -21.72 -10.05 20.89
CA VAL A 1124 -20.49 -9.30 21.18
C VAL A 1124 -20.71 -8.32 22.32
N ALA A 1125 -19.73 -8.22 23.21
CA ALA A 1125 -19.67 -7.23 24.27
C ALA A 1125 -18.50 -6.28 24.03
N PHE A 1126 -18.78 -4.99 23.91
CA PHE A 1126 -17.77 -3.93 23.86
C PHE A 1126 -16.99 -3.89 25.18
N VAL A 1127 -15.66 -3.75 25.11
CA VAL A 1127 -14.79 -3.54 26.29
C VAL A 1127 -14.13 -2.16 26.20
N ASP A 1128 -13.42 -1.89 25.10
CA ASP A 1128 -12.84 -0.59 24.77
C ASP A 1128 -12.76 -0.41 23.24
N GLU A 1129 -12.20 0.72 22.77
CA GLU A 1129 -12.12 1.04 21.33
C GLU A 1129 -11.26 0.07 20.50
N SER A 1130 -10.49 -0.81 21.16
CA SER A 1130 -9.60 -1.82 20.58
C SER A 1130 -9.93 -3.27 20.97
N HIS A 1131 -10.77 -3.49 21.99
CA HIS A 1131 -11.15 -4.82 22.47
C HIS A 1131 -12.66 -5.03 22.56
N ALA A 1132 -13.11 -6.21 22.14
CA ALA A 1132 -14.45 -6.72 22.40
C ALA A 1132 -14.43 -8.22 22.70
N VAL A 1133 -15.45 -8.76 23.37
CA VAL A 1133 -15.59 -10.20 23.64
C VAL A 1133 -16.73 -10.76 22.81
N LEU A 1134 -16.40 -11.64 21.86
CA LEU A 1134 -17.36 -12.41 21.09
C LEU A 1134 -17.72 -13.68 21.87
N THR A 1135 -19.01 -13.94 22.09
CA THR A 1135 -19.52 -15.17 22.68
C THR A 1135 -20.27 -15.96 21.61
N VAL A 1136 -19.84 -17.22 21.40
CA VAL A 1136 -20.42 -18.14 20.43
C VAL A 1136 -21.47 -18.99 21.13
N ALA A 1137 -22.70 -19.02 20.64
CA ALA A 1137 -23.79 -19.77 21.26
C ALA A 1137 -23.51 -21.30 21.27
N PRO A 1138 -23.98 -22.06 22.28
CA PRO A 1138 -23.91 -23.52 22.29
C PRO A 1138 -24.66 -24.23 21.15
N THR A 1139 -25.44 -23.49 20.37
CA THR A 1139 -26.19 -23.91 19.18
C THR A 1139 -25.48 -23.56 17.86
N ALA A 1140 -24.29 -22.98 17.90
CA ALA A 1140 -23.52 -22.65 16.70
C ALA A 1140 -23.13 -23.92 15.91
N PRO A 1141 -23.14 -23.87 14.57
CA PRO A 1141 -22.72 -25.00 13.73
C PRO A 1141 -21.20 -25.23 13.77
N ASP A 1142 -20.78 -26.45 13.46
CA ASP A 1142 -19.35 -26.76 13.22
C ASP A 1142 -18.90 -26.18 11.87
N GLY A 1143 -17.73 -25.53 11.83
CA GLY A 1143 -17.19 -24.97 10.59
C GLY A 1143 -16.47 -23.63 10.80
N ILE A 1144 -16.50 -22.77 9.79
CA ILE A 1144 -15.92 -21.42 9.84
C ILE A 1144 -17.04 -20.39 9.98
N ALA A 1145 -17.03 -19.63 11.07
CA ALA A 1145 -17.82 -18.41 11.21
C ALA A 1145 -17.01 -17.25 10.61
N LEU A 1146 -17.62 -16.44 9.75
CA LEU A 1146 -16.97 -15.33 9.05
C LEU A 1146 -17.30 -14.03 9.79
N VAL A 1147 -16.55 -13.73 10.84
CA VAL A 1147 -16.85 -12.68 11.81
C VAL A 1147 -16.54 -11.30 11.22
N SER A 1148 -17.55 -10.43 11.16
CA SER A 1148 -17.36 -8.98 11.16
C SER A 1148 -18.17 -8.35 12.29
N VAL A 1149 -17.94 -7.06 12.55
CA VAL A 1149 -18.70 -6.26 13.51
C VAL A 1149 -19.17 -4.96 12.86
N ALA A 1150 -20.23 -4.36 13.39
CA ALA A 1150 -20.67 -3.03 13.00
C ALA A 1150 -20.88 -2.12 14.21
N ASN A 1151 -20.51 -0.85 14.05
CA ASN A 1151 -20.79 0.21 15.02
C ASN A 1151 -22.27 0.65 14.95
N PRO A 1152 -22.79 1.41 15.94
CA PRO A 1152 -24.18 1.90 15.94
C PRO A 1152 -24.55 2.81 14.76
N ASP A 1153 -23.56 3.35 14.06
CA ASP A 1153 -23.68 4.13 12.82
C ASP A 1153 -23.84 3.25 11.56
N GLY A 1154 -23.91 1.92 11.72
CA GLY A 1154 -24.02 0.95 10.64
C GLY A 1154 -22.70 0.68 9.89
N ARG A 1155 -21.59 1.34 10.25
CA ARG A 1155 -20.30 1.11 9.58
C ARG A 1155 -19.71 -0.23 10.01
N GLN A 1156 -19.39 -1.06 9.02
CA GLN A 1156 -18.94 -2.44 9.22
C GLN A 1156 -17.43 -2.61 9.09
N SER A 1157 -16.89 -3.65 9.73
CA SER A 1157 -15.48 -4.02 9.63
C SER A 1157 -15.15 -4.92 8.44
N ASN A 1158 -13.85 -5.13 8.23
CA ASN A 1158 -13.31 -6.31 7.56
C ASN A 1158 -13.82 -7.60 8.22
N VAL A 1159 -13.70 -8.72 7.49
CA VAL A 1159 -14.21 -10.04 7.91
C VAL A 1159 -13.03 -10.95 8.23
N LEU A 1160 -13.03 -11.58 9.41
CA LEU A 1160 -12.03 -12.58 9.82
C LEU A 1160 -12.65 -13.98 10.00
N PRO A 1161 -12.01 -15.06 9.53
CA PRO A 1161 -12.47 -16.42 9.76
C PRO A 1161 -12.17 -16.88 11.20
N LEU A 1162 -13.19 -17.42 11.87
CA LEU A 1162 -13.14 -18.07 13.17
C LEU A 1162 -13.51 -19.55 13.01
N ARG A 1163 -12.65 -20.48 13.44
CA ARG A 1163 -13.05 -21.89 13.49
C ARG A 1163 -13.95 -22.12 14.70
N VAL A 1164 -15.17 -22.57 14.46
CA VAL A 1164 -16.09 -23.05 15.50
C VAL A 1164 -16.06 -24.58 15.48
N ARG A 1165 -15.84 -25.18 16.66
CA ARG A 1165 -15.93 -26.63 16.86
C ARG A 1165 -17.09 -27.01 17.77
N VAL A 1166 -17.87 -28.01 17.38
CA VAL A 1166 -18.92 -28.59 18.25
C VAL A 1166 -18.28 -29.62 19.19
N PRO A 1167 -18.39 -29.46 20.53
CA PRO A 1167 -17.80 -30.40 21.47
C PRO A 1167 -18.42 -31.79 21.31
N ALA A 1168 -17.57 -32.82 21.40
CA ALA A 1168 -18.00 -34.21 21.26
C ALA A 1168 -19.04 -34.58 22.34
N ARG A 1169 -20.17 -35.13 21.91
CA ARG A 1169 -21.24 -35.62 22.79
C ARG A 1169 -21.45 -37.11 22.57
N LEU A 1170 -21.59 -37.83 23.67
CA LEU A 1170 -22.11 -39.20 23.68
C LEU A 1170 -23.56 -39.14 24.17
N THR A 1171 -24.50 -39.56 23.32
CA THR A 1171 -25.93 -39.65 23.67
C THR A 1171 -26.35 -41.09 23.85
N VAL A 1172 -27.12 -41.37 24.91
CA VAL A 1172 -27.50 -42.75 25.28
C VAL A 1172 -28.98 -42.95 24.93
N PRO A 1173 -29.34 -43.86 23.99
CA PRO A 1173 -30.73 -44.20 23.75
C PRO A 1173 -31.31 -44.99 24.95
N PRO A 1174 -32.62 -44.90 25.23
CA PRO A 1174 -33.24 -45.62 26.34
C PRO A 1174 -33.01 -47.14 26.25
N GLN A 1175 -32.36 -47.71 27.26
CA GLN A 1175 -32.00 -49.12 27.36
C GLN A 1175 -32.29 -49.61 28.78
N THR A 1176 -32.67 -50.88 28.93
CA THR A 1176 -32.86 -51.51 30.25
C THR A 1176 -31.57 -52.19 30.70
N GLY A 1177 -31.37 -52.36 32.02
CA GLY A 1177 -30.25 -53.13 32.54
C GLY A 1177 -30.22 -54.58 32.04
N ALA A 1178 -31.39 -55.18 31.76
CA ALA A 1178 -31.47 -56.49 31.13
C ALA A 1178 -30.94 -56.47 29.68
N THR A 1179 -31.36 -55.48 28.88
CA THR A 1179 -30.86 -55.28 27.51
C THR A 1179 -29.34 -55.09 27.48
N ILE A 1180 -28.81 -54.26 28.38
CA ILE A 1180 -27.36 -53.99 28.46
C ILE A 1180 -26.59 -55.25 28.87
N ALA A 1181 -27.14 -56.07 29.76
CA ALA A 1181 -26.54 -57.34 30.18
C ALA A 1181 -26.55 -58.43 29.08
N THR A 1182 -27.49 -58.39 28.12
CA THR A 1182 -27.57 -59.39 27.03
C THR A 1182 -26.94 -58.93 25.72
N GLU A 1183 -26.95 -57.63 25.41
CA GLU A 1183 -26.56 -57.08 24.10
C GLU A 1183 -25.34 -56.16 24.16
N GLY A 1184 -25.00 -55.63 25.34
CA GLY A 1184 -24.00 -54.57 25.53
C GLY A 1184 -24.60 -53.17 25.61
N PHE A 1185 -23.75 -52.18 25.88
CA PHE A 1185 -24.17 -50.78 26.05
C PHE A 1185 -24.06 -50.02 24.73
N ARG A 1186 -25.19 -49.48 24.24
CA ARG A 1186 -25.24 -48.65 23.03
C ARG A 1186 -25.26 -47.16 23.37
N PHE A 1187 -24.61 -46.36 22.54
CA PHE A 1187 -24.63 -44.90 22.59
C PHE A 1187 -24.23 -44.34 21.23
N SER A 1188 -24.52 -43.06 20.96
CA SER A 1188 -24.18 -42.41 19.70
C SER A 1188 -23.18 -41.27 19.92
N LEU A 1189 -22.20 -41.16 19.04
CA LEU A 1189 -21.24 -40.06 18.98
C LEU A 1189 -21.72 -38.97 18.01
N THR A 1190 -21.70 -37.72 18.47
CA THR A 1190 -21.71 -36.51 17.63
C THR A 1190 -20.55 -35.58 17.98
N GLY A 1191 -20.08 -34.77 17.03
CA GLY A 1191 -18.95 -33.86 17.23
C GLY A 1191 -18.63 -33.03 15.98
N SER A 1192 -17.39 -32.57 15.86
CA SER A 1192 -16.88 -31.80 14.71
C SER A 1192 -16.78 -32.63 13.43
N LEU A 1193 -17.04 -31.99 12.28
CA LEU A 1193 -17.05 -32.68 10.99
C LEU A 1193 -15.64 -33.08 10.54
N ASN A 1194 -15.52 -34.31 10.03
CA ASN A 1194 -14.28 -35.02 9.68
C ASN A 1194 -13.33 -35.30 10.85
N GLN A 1195 -13.72 -34.97 12.08
CA GLN A 1195 -12.87 -35.15 13.26
C GLN A 1195 -12.72 -36.63 13.65
N ILE A 1196 -11.54 -37.02 14.09
CA ILE A 1196 -11.26 -38.35 14.63
C ILE A 1196 -11.40 -38.32 16.16
N TYR A 1197 -12.21 -39.23 16.69
CA TYR A 1197 -12.43 -39.40 18.12
C TYR A 1197 -12.03 -40.80 18.57
N LEU A 1198 -11.16 -40.87 19.57
CA LEU A 1198 -10.95 -42.09 20.35
C LEU A 1198 -12.03 -42.16 21.44
N ILE A 1199 -12.82 -43.21 21.39
CA ILE A 1199 -13.79 -43.54 22.44
C ILE A 1199 -13.05 -44.39 23.46
N GLU A 1200 -13.08 -43.96 24.72
CA GLU A 1200 -12.42 -44.62 25.83
C GLU A 1200 -13.46 -44.94 26.91
N HIS A 1201 -13.33 -46.12 27.54
CA HIS A 1201 -14.15 -46.50 28.70
C HIS A 1201 -13.30 -46.61 29.96
N SER A 1202 -13.91 -46.44 31.13
CA SER A 1202 -13.25 -46.56 32.43
C SER A 1202 -14.20 -47.16 33.48
N PRO A 1203 -13.70 -47.98 34.44
CA PRO A 1203 -14.49 -48.44 35.58
C PRO A 1203 -14.54 -47.42 36.73
N ASP A 1204 -13.62 -46.45 36.77
CA ASP A 1204 -13.28 -45.66 37.97
C ASP A 1204 -13.04 -44.16 37.70
N LEU A 1205 -13.09 -43.71 36.44
CA LEU A 1205 -12.70 -42.38 35.93
C LEU A 1205 -11.20 -42.06 35.95
N GLU A 1206 -10.35 -42.94 36.46
CA GLU A 1206 -8.88 -42.78 36.48
C GLU A 1206 -8.23 -43.59 35.34
N HIS A 1207 -8.58 -44.87 35.21
CA HIS A 1207 -8.00 -45.80 34.27
C HIS A 1207 -8.87 -45.88 33.01
N TRP A 1208 -8.42 -45.25 31.93
CA TRP A 1208 -9.12 -45.20 30.64
C TRP A 1208 -8.54 -46.19 29.64
N GLN A 1209 -9.39 -46.99 29.03
CA GLN A 1209 -9.04 -48.01 28.03
C GLN A 1209 -9.71 -47.69 26.68
N PRO A 1210 -8.98 -47.77 25.54
CA PRO A 1210 -9.57 -47.61 24.22
C PRO A 1210 -10.68 -48.62 23.92
N LEU A 1211 -11.83 -48.13 23.44
CA LEU A 1211 -12.94 -48.94 22.92
C LEU A 1211 -12.94 -48.95 21.38
N SER A 1212 -12.89 -47.77 20.75
CA SER A 1212 -12.84 -47.64 19.28
C SER A 1212 -12.37 -46.26 18.83
N THR A 1213 -11.73 -46.19 17.65
CA THR A 1213 -11.40 -44.93 16.96
C THR A 1213 -12.40 -44.70 15.85
N ASN A 1214 -13.04 -43.52 15.80
CA ASN A 1214 -14.16 -43.24 14.90
C ASN A 1214 -14.00 -41.85 14.28
N GLN A 1215 -14.21 -41.73 12.96
CA GLN A 1215 -14.28 -40.43 12.30
C GLN A 1215 -15.74 -39.97 12.20
N PHE A 1216 -16.04 -38.74 12.60
CA PHE A 1216 -17.40 -38.20 12.53
C PHE A 1216 -17.66 -37.53 11.17
N LEU A 1217 -18.60 -38.07 10.39
CA LEU A 1217 -18.91 -37.63 9.02
C LEU A 1217 -20.26 -36.90 8.91
N GLY A 1218 -20.71 -36.24 9.99
CA GLY A 1218 -21.91 -35.39 10.01
C GLY A 1218 -23.20 -36.09 10.49
N ALA A 1219 -23.29 -37.42 10.36
CA ALA A 1219 -24.38 -38.21 10.93
C ALA A 1219 -23.99 -38.85 12.28
N PRO A 1220 -24.89 -38.94 13.28
CA PRO A 1220 -24.61 -39.62 14.56
C PRO A 1220 -24.10 -41.05 14.35
N VAL A 1221 -22.92 -41.35 14.90
CA VAL A 1221 -22.29 -42.68 14.79
C VAL A 1221 -22.75 -43.53 15.97
N GLU A 1222 -23.55 -44.58 15.72
CA GLU A 1222 -23.90 -45.55 16.78
C GLU A 1222 -22.69 -46.42 17.13
N LEU A 1223 -22.45 -46.58 18.43
CA LEU A 1223 -21.36 -47.29 19.06
C LEU A 1223 -21.96 -48.32 20.03
N LEU A 1224 -21.34 -49.51 20.08
CA LEU A 1224 -21.79 -50.63 20.92
C LEU A 1224 -20.62 -51.25 21.67
N ASP A 1225 -20.61 -51.07 23.00
CA ASP A 1225 -19.72 -51.79 23.90
C ASP A 1225 -20.34 -53.14 24.31
N ARG A 1226 -20.03 -54.19 23.56
CA ARG A 1226 -20.44 -55.57 23.89
C ARG A 1226 -19.80 -56.10 25.18
N SER A 1227 -18.70 -55.51 25.65
CA SER A 1227 -18.00 -55.95 26.87
C SER A 1227 -18.58 -55.34 28.16
N ALA A 1228 -19.43 -54.32 28.03
CA ALA A 1228 -20.23 -53.76 29.14
C ALA A 1228 -21.12 -54.81 29.84
N THR A 1229 -21.52 -55.87 29.12
CA THR A 1229 -22.26 -57.05 29.64
C THR A 1229 -21.63 -57.67 30.89
N ASN A 1230 -20.30 -57.55 31.06
CA ASN A 1230 -19.54 -58.14 32.16
C ASN A 1230 -19.11 -57.11 33.24
N ALA A 1231 -19.65 -55.90 33.23
CA ALA A 1231 -19.25 -54.82 34.14
C ALA A 1231 -20.42 -54.33 35.00
N SER A 1232 -20.17 -54.11 36.30
CA SER A 1232 -21.14 -53.53 37.24
C SER A 1232 -21.35 -52.03 37.04
N MET A 1233 -20.34 -51.33 36.51
CA MET A 1233 -20.38 -49.91 36.14
C MET A 1233 -19.32 -49.64 35.07
N ARG A 1234 -19.61 -48.72 34.13
CA ARG A 1234 -18.64 -48.14 33.19
C ARG A 1234 -18.98 -46.68 32.92
N PHE A 1235 -17.93 -45.88 32.78
CA PHE A 1235 -17.97 -44.52 32.25
C PHE A 1235 -17.40 -44.50 30.83
N TYR A 1236 -17.86 -43.58 30.00
CA TYR A 1236 -17.45 -43.44 28.61
C TYR A 1236 -17.10 -41.98 28.30
N ARG A 1237 -16.05 -41.76 27.50
CA ARG A 1237 -15.71 -40.44 26.96
C ARG A 1237 -15.30 -40.53 25.50
N ALA A 1238 -15.51 -39.44 24.76
CA ALA A 1238 -14.88 -39.20 23.48
C ALA A 1238 -13.71 -38.24 23.69
N ARG A 1239 -12.51 -38.62 23.24
CA ARG A 1239 -11.32 -37.79 23.22
C ARG A 1239 -10.94 -37.51 21.78
N SER A 1240 -10.75 -36.23 21.42
CA SER A 1240 -10.28 -35.89 20.07
C SER A 1240 -8.87 -36.43 19.84
N LEU A 1241 -8.60 -36.86 18.61
CA LEU A 1241 -7.27 -37.12 18.10
C LEU A 1241 -6.94 -36.02 17.06
N ASP A 1242 -6.62 -34.84 17.59
CA ASP A 1242 -5.94 -33.75 16.90
C ASP A 1242 -4.43 -33.82 17.22
#